data_AF-A0A922LU58-F1
#
_entry.id   AF-A0A922LU58-F1
#
_cell.length_a   1.000
_cell.length_b   1.000
_cell.length_c   1.000
_cell.angle_alpha   90.00
_cell.angle_beta   90.00
_cell.angle_gamma   90.00
#
_symmetry.space_group_name_H-M   'P 1'
#
loop_
_entity.id
_entity.type
_entity.pdbx_description
1 polymer ?
#
loop_
_entity_poly.entity_id
_entity_poly.type
_entity_poly.pdbx_seq_one_letter_code
_entity_poly.pdbx_strand_id
1 'polypeptide(L)'
;MVGGYAVLRDKSEKTIKYRTPRGKEVCLTREVYLRDDIPCRSLSCSQIECHQGGYCLPKDLKTYVLIDGFYALNYWELFELEDIKGVIVSLSSVNFVQQQASTKRPYKRIRSSLEDASQTCILFDNEFNRSCFRPPFADESLKDYTTRMNWVAANWYIHHLKGHVSLVFVTDNESRVHTYSSEINTTSCKLTVLDLPGFLQMYYPTLTTAKLLFDSLDVSLRSIQSKDHNLPELSKSENPSESLDSYIMPSAPSIGHVYPEYLPESALAAGLRSGQFLKGILHVSRFRPTTEATVALTDASAVKHQPELKEALAARSEIMIHGLQHRNRAVDGDVVVVRLLPRVHWKTVSSDISAQENCAAEFVSDSSSISGSKPNQDCLDSETLSRSLPCGFVVGVVSRNWRDYVCTYVPKSTESALDPKSESGWIIVTPWDRRIPLIRLHTTQISKLTRERFIVRIDTWDSYSAYPSGHFVQTLGCIGDLETETQTILIEHNLIIRNFTDAQLNELAPLSVQRPWKVDPEEVKKRRDLRSPTISGNPESEDILIFSIDPPGCQDVDDALSVQWLPPIVDEYGKEHKRLQLGVHIADVSYFVPSGSYIDSEARRRSTSIYLADRRYDMLPGLLSGDLCSLWSGRDRYAVSVLWEIDMDSFDISNIWYGRTVIHSNYKLTYELAQRIYDSVTAENISSNSFAMEELVKKLGGLEAVKNDIPELKELNRDECLTALDKLSKSILLLIDIASNIRERRLAKGGLELESVEVSVQFANPETRTGKLEDLIPKEPLEMHNTVAELMIFANHWVARRCVEYYPDRACLRRHPPPRPEYFDEVKRCIAYRGFVLDTNSNLSLANSLKNASDPNDPEVNKVVRQLVTRAMTNALYFSTGSSNMTQDQFSHYGLALNLYTHFTSPIRRYADIIVHRLLLASLGDYRSLTTTQSELNSKNTELVTILENKTDGLFSSEELASICNHMNEQHWAAQQVQRSSLELFQALFFKDKPVDDPSRYAEGIICQLRGTNGFIAFVPRYGIRGAVCIKNADGHIAWVDHTTPNTGNIHWLQDVQNIVIGRVHSSERSDCGVLEVRNSKTNECQQYRMFDHVLLKIYISETIAHGLNIRLELVGLPKTTNDSRGKLITAHTTTGNHSVCTPSLNTKLIKDVQDIDAERRQKREVVDVYPYYDVW
;
A
#
# COMPACT_ATOMS: atom_id res chain seq x y z
N MET A 1 22.45 51.35 -31.85
CA MET A 1 23.87 51.77 -31.80
C MET A 1 24.27 51.86 -30.33
N VAL A 2 25.32 51.11 -29.94
CA VAL A 2 26.30 51.27 -28.84
C VAL A 2 25.77 51.87 -27.51
N GLY A 3 25.89 51.28 -26.32
CA GLY A 3 26.66 50.17 -25.74
C GLY A 3 26.43 50.23 -24.20
N GLY A 4 26.72 49.22 -23.38
CA GLY A 4 27.43 47.99 -23.62
C GLY A 4 26.99 46.91 -22.63
N TYR A 5 27.05 45.67 -23.10
CA TYR A 5 26.99 44.49 -22.27
C TYR A 5 28.39 44.26 -21.69
N ALA A 6 28.52 44.35 -20.37
CA ALA A 6 29.69 43.81 -19.68
C ALA A 6 29.52 42.29 -19.58
N VAL A 7 30.02 41.56 -20.58
CA VAL A 7 30.26 40.12 -20.49
C VAL A 7 31.71 39.93 -20.07
N LEU A 8 31.94 39.73 -18.77
CA LEU A 8 33.21 39.23 -18.23
C LEU A 8 33.08 37.71 -18.02
N ARG A 9 33.35 36.96 -19.09
CA ARG A 9 33.43 35.48 -19.07
C ARG A 9 34.78 35.05 -18.51
N ASP A 10 34.83 34.61 -17.26
CA ASP A 10 35.90 33.75 -16.78
C ASP A 10 35.46 32.29 -16.92
N LYS A 11 35.80 31.69 -18.06
CA LYS A 11 35.57 30.26 -18.34
C LYS A 11 36.71 29.44 -17.73
N SER A 12 36.40 28.35 -17.04
CA SER A 12 37.39 27.31 -16.71
C SER A 12 37.11 26.05 -17.53
N GLU A 13 38.16 25.35 -17.98
CA GLU A 13 38.02 24.11 -18.75
C GLU A 13 38.33 22.91 -17.85
N LYS A 14 37.38 21.97 -17.75
CA LYS A 14 37.56 20.70 -17.03
C LYS A 14 37.77 19.59 -18.05
N THR A 15 38.98 19.08 -18.13
CA THR A 15 39.32 17.95 -19.01
C THR A 15 39.27 16.65 -18.21
N ILE A 16 38.37 15.75 -18.60
CA ILE A 16 38.18 14.43 -17.97
C ILE A 16 38.64 13.36 -18.96
N LYS A 17 39.58 12.51 -18.53
CA LYS A 17 39.96 11.31 -19.26
C LYS A 17 39.21 10.13 -18.66
N TYR A 18 38.44 9.40 -19.48
CA TYR A 18 37.76 8.19 -19.02
C TYR A 18 37.86 7.08 -20.05
N ARG A 19 37.80 5.85 -19.56
CA ARG A 19 37.80 4.64 -20.39
C ARG A 19 36.36 4.19 -20.60
N THR A 20 35.94 4.10 -21.85
CA THR A 20 34.61 3.59 -22.21
C THR A 20 34.46 2.11 -21.78
N PRO A 21 33.23 1.59 -21.62
CA PRO A 21 32.99 0.17 -21.34
C PRO A 21 33.59 -0.79 -22.38
N ARG A 22 33.94 -0.28 -23.57
CA ARG A 22 34.62 -1.01 -24.65
C ARG A 22 36.15 -0.88 -24.60
N GLY A 23 36.70 -0.32 -23.53
CA GLY A 23 38.14 -0.21 -23.30
C GLY A 23 38.84 0.96 -24.01
N LYS A 24 38.13 1.80 -24.79
CA LYS A 24 38.71 2.98 -25.46
C LYS A 24 38.84 4.15 -24.49
N GLU A 25 40.00 4.79 -24.46
CA GLU A 25 40.20 6.05 -23.73
C GLU A 25 39.64 7.21 -24.54
N VAL A 26 38.83 8.05 -23.87
CA VAL A 26 38.22 9.24 -24.43
C VAL A 26 38.56 10.41 -23.52
N CYS A 27 38.98 11.51 -24.14
CA CYS A 27 39.22 12.77 -23.45
C CYS A 27 38.02 13.69 -23.71
N LEU A 28 37.38 14.13 -22.64
CA LEU A 28 36.20 14.98 -22.68
C LEU A 28 36.50 16.30 -21.99
N THR A 29 36.55 17.38 -22.77
CA THR A 29 36.71 18.74 -22.25
C THR A 29 35.33 19.37 -22.10
N ARG A 30 35.00 19.82 -20.87
CA ARG A 30 33.77 20.56 -20.57
C ARG A 30 34.12 21.97 -20.14
N GLU A 31 33.35 22.94 -20.63
CA GLU A 31 33.39 24.30 -20.12
C GLU A 31 32.64 24.37 -18.78
N VAL A 32 33.25 24.98 -17.77
CA VAL A 32 32.65 25.29 -16.47
C VAL A 32 32.52 26.81 -16.36
N TYR A 33 31.29 27.27 -16.18
CA TYR A 33 30.95 28.69 -16.09
C TYR A 33 30.90 29.11 -14.63
N LEU A 34 31.75 30.06 -14.25
CA LEU A 34 31.77 30.62 -12.90
C LEU A 34 30.79 31.80 -12.80
N ARG A 35 30.04 31.81 -11.71
CA ARG A 35 28.88 32.66 -11.45
C ARG A 35 28.99 33.34 -10.08
N ASP A 36 28.50 34.56 -9.99
CA ASP A 36 28.43 35.34 -8.74
C ASP A 36 27.02 35.31 -8.12
N ASP A 37 26.03 34.86 -8.90
CA ASP A 37 24.60 34.79 -8.56
C ASP A 37 24.18 33.41 -8.01
N ILE A 38 25.09 32.70 -7.34
CA ILE A 38 24.78 31.43 -6.67
C ILE A 38 24.19 31.73 -5.27
N PRO A 39 22.92 31.36 -4.99
CA PRO A 39 22.27 31.70 -3.73
C PRO A 39 22.86 30.91 -2.55
N CYS A 40 23.02 31.55 -1.40
CA CYS A 40 23.47 30.86 -0.17
C CYS A 40 22.36 30.03 0.50
N ARG A 41 21.09 30.24 0.08
CA ARG A 41 19.88 29.57 0.60
C ARG A 41 19.71 29.65 2.12
N SER A 42 19.93 30.83 2.69
CA SER A 42 19.72 31.09 4.12
C SER A 42 18.81 32.30 4.30
N LEU A 43 17.73 32.14 5.07
CA LEU A 43 16.83 33.24 5.45
C LEU A 43 17.48 34.24 6.41
N SER A 44 18.64 33.90 6.97
CA SER A 44 19.48 34.81 7.76
C SER A 44 20.32 35.75 6.89
N CYS A 45 20.42 35.50 5.58
CA CYS A 45 21.10 36.41 4.66
C CYS A 45 20.26 37.65 4.38
N SER A 46 20.92 38.82 4.37
CA SER A 46 20.27 40.11 4.06
C SER A 46 19.98 40.32 2.57
N GLN A 47 20.55 39.52 1.67
CA GLN A 47 20.36 39.64 0.22
C GLN A 47 19.17 38.82 -0.25
N ILE A 48 18.18 39.47 -0.86
CA ILE A 48 16.94 38.83 -1.35
C ILE A 48 17.22 37.83 -2.48
N GLU A 49 18.22 38.10 -3.32
CA GLU A 49 18.66 37.20 -4.41
C GLU A 49 19.16 35.84 -3.87
N CYS A 50 19.68 35.80 -2.63
CA CYS A 50 20.10 34.56 -1.99
C CYS A 50 18.94 33.68 -1.48
N HIS A 51 17.70 34.18 -1.54
CA HIS A 51 16.49 33.47 -1.15
C HIS A 51 15.73 32.88 -2.35
N GLN A 52 16.17 33.18 -3.58
CA GLN A 52 15.49 32.73 -4.79
C GLN A 52 15.89 31.30 -5.17
N GLY A 53 14.89 30.44 -5.46
CA GLY A 53 15.08 29.12 -6.04
C GLY A 53 15.44 28.00 -5.06
N GLY A 54 14.41 27.34 -4.51
CA GLY A 54 14.50 26.13 -3.67
C GLY A 54 14.36 26.39 -2.17
N TYR A 55 14.49 25.31 -1.37
CA TYR A 55 14.41 25.36 0.09
C TYR A 55 15.54 26.21 0.69
N CYS A 56 15.20 27.09 1.63
CA CYS A 56 16.16 27.91 2.38
C CYS A 56 16.23 27.48 3.84
N LEU A 57 17.42 27.60 4.45
CA LEU A 57 17.61 27.36 5.88
C LEU A 57 16.83 28.40 6.71
N PRO A 58 16.08 27.95 7.73
CA PRO A 58 15.34 28.82 8.64
C PRO A 58 16.20 29.86 9.37
N LYS A 59 15.58 30.98 9.77
CA LYS A 59 16.25 32.13 10.43
C LYS A 59 16.52 31.89 11.93
N ASP A 60 15.79 30.97 12.55
CA ASP A 60 15.91 30.54 13.95
C ASP A 60 17.16 29.69 14.21
N LEU A 61 17.74 29.10 13.17
CA LEU A 61 18.96 28.31 13.27
C LEU A 61 20.19 29.19 13.54
N LYS A 62 20.82 28.99 14.69
CA LYS A 62 22.04 29.70 15.12
C LYS A 62 23.34 29.04 14.66
N THR A 63 23.27 27.77 14.27
CA THR A 63 24.43 26.96 13.87
C THR A 63 24.14 26.27 12.54
N TYR A 64 25.08 26.35 11.60
CA TYR A 64 25.07 25.60 10.34
C TYR A 64 26.22 24.59 10.32
N VAL A 65 26.00 23.46 9.65
CA VAL A 65 26.94 22.34 9.59
C VAL A 65 27.29 22.06 8.13
N LEU A 66 28.55 22.25 7.74
CA LEU A 66 29.05 21.88 6.41
C LEU A 66 29.72 20.51 6.48
N ILE A 67 29.27 19.58 5.64
CA ILE A 67 29.72 18.18 5.66
C ILE A 67 30.72 17.89 4.54
N ASP A 68 31.86 17.31 4.91
CA ASP A 68 32.88 16.87 3.96
C ASP A 68 32.51 15.58 3.21
N GLY A 69 33.15 15.33 2.06
CA GLY A 69 32.81 14.22 1.16
C GLY A 69 32.89 12.83 1.81
N PHE A 70 33.85 12.59 2.71
CA PHE A 70 34.01 11.31 3.39
C PHE A 70 32.83 10.98 4.32
N TYR A 71 32.41 11.92 5.16
CA TYR A 71 31.26 11.74 6.03
C TYR A 71 29.95 11.72 5.25
N ALA A 72 29.85 12.48 4.16
CA ALA A 72 28.70 12.42 3.26
C ALA A 72 28.53 11.05 2.59
N LEU A 73 29.64 10.34 2.33
CA LEU A 73 29.60 9.00 1.73
C LEU A 73 29.21 7.92 2.74
N ASN A 74 29.84 7.94 3.93
CA ASN A 74 29.84 6.80 4.84
C ASN A 74 28.91 6.97 6.06
N TYR A 75 28.56 8.20 6.42
CA TYR A 75 27.85 8.53 7.66
C TYR A 75 26.62 9.42 7.44
N TRP A 76 26.09 9.47 6.21
CA TRP A 76 24.92 10.31 5.88
C TRP A 76 23.71 10.05 6.77
N GLU A 77 23.58 8.81 7.27
CA GLU A 77 22.49 8.38 8.14
C GLU A 77 22.36 9.22 9.41
N LEU A 78 23.47 9.70 9.96
CA LEU A 78 23.46 10.54 11.14
C LEU A 78 22.81 11.90 10.85
N PHE A 79 23.02 12.43 9.66
CA PHE A 79 22.48 13.72 9.23
C PHE A 79 21.04 13.63 8.74
N GLU A 80 20.45 12.43 8.74
CA GLU A 80 19.00 12.23 8.52
C GLU A 80 18.19 12.29 9.83
N LEU A 81 18.86 12.27 10.98
CA LEU A 81 18.22 12.39 12.29
C LEU A 81 17.60 13.78 12.43
N GLU A 82 16.33 13.84 12.84
CA GLU A 82 15.55 15.09 12.94
C GLU A 82 16.16 16.12 13.92
N ASP A 83 16.97 15.65 14.87
CA ASP A 83 17.67 16.48 15.85
C ASP A 83 18.83 17.30 15.23
N ILE A 84 19.42 16.84 14.12
CA ILE A 84 20.54 17.50 13.47
C ILE A 84 20.02 18.42 12.35
N LYS A 85 19.93 19.71 12.65
CA LYS A 85 19.39 20.73 11.74
C LYS A 85 20.47 21.65 11.16
N GLY A 86 20.16 22.28 10.02
CA GLY A 86 21.02 23.28 9.40
C GLY A 86 22.19 22.69 8.60
N VAL A 87 21.93 21.59 7.90
CA VAL A 87 22.94 20.85 7.15
C VAL A 87 23.18 21.49 5.78
N ILE A 88 24.44 21.72 5.45
CA ILE A 88 24.90 22.23 4.16
C ILE A 88 25.75 21.14 3.51
N VAL A 89 25.36 20.73 2.30
CA VAL A 89 26.15 19.85 1.44
C VAL A 89 26.62 20.64 0.25
N SER A 90 27.92 20.61 -0.03
CA SER A 90 28.45 21.23 -1.23
C SER A 90 28.28 20.33 -2.45
N LEU A 91 28.24 20.93 -3.63
CA LEU A 91 28.28 20.18 -4.90
C LEU A 91 29.55 19.31 -5.00
N SER A 92 30.68 19.77 -4.46
CA SER A 92 31.91 18.96 -4.38
C SER A 92 31.75 17.70 -3.53
N SER A 93 31.07 17.78 -2.38
CA SER A 93 30.76 16.61 -1.54
C SER A 93 29.80 15.65 -2.26
N VAL A 94 28.76 16.16 -2.92
CA VAL A 94 27.82 15.32 -3.71
C VAL A 94 28.53 14.62 -4.87
N ASN A 95 29.39 15.33 -5.60
CA ASN A 95 30.19 14.78 -6.69
C ASN A 95 31.17 13.71 -6.19
N PHE A 96 31.80 13.94 -5.03
CA PHE A 96 32.65 12.95 -4.37
C PHE A 96 31.88 11.65 -4.09
N VAL A 97 30.69 11.76 -3.48
CA VAL A 97 29.82 10.62 -3.21
C VAL A 97 29.43 9.90 -4.51
N GLN A 98 29.05 10.64 -5.55
CA GLN A 98 28.66 10.05 -6.83
C GLN A 98 29.80 9.27 -7.51
N GLN A 99 31.05 9.69 -7.32
CA GLN A 99 32.22 9.06 -7.94
C GLN A 99 32.78 7.90 -7.12
N GLN A 100 32.74 8.00 -5.79
CA GLN A 100 33.36 7.02 -4.88
C GLN A 100 32.39 5.94 -4.41
N ALA A 101 31.07 6.18 -4.42
CA ALA A 101 30.12 5.19 -3.96
C ALA A 101 30.05 3.99 -4.90
N SER A 102 30.13 2.78 -4.35
CA SER A 102 29.93 1.52 -5.07
C SER A 102 28.49 1.35 -5.58
N THR A 103 27.53 2.02 -4.94
CA THR A 103 26.11 2.03 -5.32
C THR A 103 25.57 3.45 -5.39
N LYS A 104 24.49 3.67 -6.13
CA LYS A 104 23.80 4.98 -6.18
C LYS A 104 23.04 5.33 -4.89
N ARG A 105 23.03 4.45 -3.87
CA ARG A 105 22.20 4.60 -2.67
C ARG A 105 22.57 5.83 -1.82
N PRO A 106 23.85 6.09 -1.47
CA PRO A 106 24.21 7.29 -0.69
C PRO A 106 23.83 8.58 -1.42
N TYR A 107 24.06 8.64 -2.74
CA TYR A 107 23.66 9.77 -3.58
C TYR A 107 22.15 10.02 -3.57
N LYS A 108 21.34 8.96 -3.74
CA LYS A 108 19.87 9.08 -3.71
C LYS A 108 19.36 9.56 -2.35
N ARG A 109 20.01 9.15 -1.25
CA ARG A 109 19.65 9.61 0.10
C ARG A 109 19.91 11.09 0.29
N ILE A 110 21.11 11.57 -0.07
CA ILE A 110 21.43 13.00 -0.04
C ILE A 110 20.41 13.78 -0.88
N ARG A 111 20.07 13.31 -2.07
CA ARG A 111 19.04 13.92 -2.92
C ARG A 111 17.66 13.95 -2.25
N SER A 112 17.25 12.85 -1.63
CA SER A 112 16.00 12.79 -0.87
C SER A 112 15.98 13.77 0.29
N SER A 113 17.10 13.94 1.02
CA SER A 113 17.20 14.95 2.09
C SER A 113 17.14 16.38 1.56
N LEU A 114 17.63 16.63 0.34
CA LEU A 114 17.57 17.95 -0.31
C LEU A 114 16.19 18.31 -0.86
N GLU A 115 15.40 17.30 -1.23
CA GLU A 115 14.00 17.45 -1.65
C GLU A 115 13.04 17.56 -0.45
N ASP A 116 13.51 17.23 0.75
CA ASP A 116 12.73 17.22 1.97
C ASP A 116 12.98 18.45 2.84
N ALA A 117 12.01 19.35 2.88
CA ALA A 117 12.06 20.56 3.71
C ALA A 117 12.30 20.27 5.20
N SER A 118 11.81 19.12 5.71
CA SER A 118 11.89 18.76 7.13
C SER A 118 13.33 18.59 7.62
N GLN A 119 14.22 18.17 6.71
CA GLN A 119 15.61 17.83 7.02
C GLN A 119 16.48 19.08 7.16
N THR A 120 15.97 20.27 6.82
CA THR A 120 16.74 21.53 6.85
C THR A 120 18.12 21.38 6.19
N CYS A 121 18.15 20.70 5.04
CA CYS A 121 19.34 20.36 4.29
C CYS A 121 19.36 21.14 2.97
N ILE A 122 20.46 21.83 2.67
CA ILE A 122 20.61 22.61 1.43
C ILE A 122 21.83 22.17 0.62
N LEU A 123 21.70 22.30 -0.70
CA LEU A 123 22.80 22.14 -1.64
C LEU A 123 23.42 23.51 -1.93
N PHE A 124 24.73 23.62 -1.77
CA PHE A 124 25.50 24.80 -2.17
C PHE A 124 26.41 24.48 -3.36
N ASP A 125 26.18 25.16 -4.48
CA ASP A 125 26.90 24.94 -5.75
C ASP A 125 28.27 25.63 -5.77
N ASN A 126 29.15 25.21 -4.84
CA ASN A 126 30.48 25.78 -4.66
C ASN A 126 31.40 25.65 -5.90
N GLU A 127 31.22 24.63 -6.74
CA GLU A 127 32.01 24.48 -7.98
C GLU A 127 31.65 25.51 -9.07
N PHE A 128 30.45 26.10 -9.02
CA PHE A 128 30.03 27.14 -9.95
C PHE A 128 30.15 28.55 -9.37
N ASN A 129 30.35 28.68 -8.06
CA ASN A 129 30.53 29.97 -7.41
C ASN A 129 31.97 30.51 -7.65
N ARG A 130 32.08 31.71 -8.22
CA ARG A 130 33.38 32.34 -8.56
C ARG A 130 34.30 32.51 -7.35
N SER A 131 33.75 32.89 -6.20
CA SER A 131 34.54 33.11 -4.98
C SER A 131 35.06 31.79 -4.39
N CYS A 132 34.29 30.71 -4.55
CA CYS A 132 34.59 29.42 -3.93
C CYS A 132 35.43 28.49 -4.82
N PHE A 133 35.29 28.54 -6.14
CA PHE A 133 35.93 27.57 -7.04
C PHE A 133 37.46 27.65 -7.02
N ARG A 134 38.13 26.50 -6.94
CA ARG A 134 39.58 26.36 -7.09
C ARG A 134 39.90 25.12 -7.93
N PRO A 135 40.83 25.16 -8.89
CA PRO A 135 41.21 23.97 -9.66
C PRO A 135 41.97 22.94 -8.79
N PRO A 136 41.95 21.65 -9.16
CA PRO A 136 42.76 20.61 -8.49
C PRO A 136 44.25 20.80 -8.76
N PHE A 137 45.10 20.48 -7.78
CA PHE A 137 46.56 20.43 -7.99
C PHE A 137 46.99 19.11 -8.66
N ALA A 138 48.20 19.09 -9.26
CA ALA A 138 48.67 17.95 -10.05
C ALA A 138 48.78 16.62 -9.27
N ASP A 139 49.17 16.67 -7.99
CA ASP A 139 49.38 15.51 -7.12
C ASP A 139 48.34 15.42 -5.98
N GLU A 140 47.20 16.13 -6.09
CA GLU A 140 46.17 16.16 -5.06
C GLU A 140 45.18 15.00 -5.21
N SER A 141 44.91 14.27 -4.13
CA SER A 141 43.89 13.23 -4.15
C SER A 141 42.49 13.84 -4.22
N LEU A 142 41.52 13.09 -4.76
CA LEU A 142 40.13 13.56 -4.84
C LEU A 142 39.56 13.92 -3.45
N LYS A 143 39.92 13.17 -2.41
CA LYS A 143 39.49 13.43 -1.03
C LYS A 143 39.99 14.80 -0.56
N ASP A 144 41.26 15.07 -0.78
CA ASP A 144 41.90 16.31 -0.35
C ASP A 144 41.40 17.54 -1.11
N TYR A 145 41.17 17.37 -2.41
CA TYR A 145 40.55 18.36 -3.27
C TYR A 145 39.16 18.75 -2.73
N THR A 146 38.32 17.75 -2.41
CA THR A 146 36.99 17.99 -1.85
C THR A 146 37.06 18.69 -0.50
N THR A 147 37.94 18.25 0.42
CA THR A 147 38.13 18.91 1.72
C THR A 147 38.55 20.37 1.55
N ARG A 148 39.48 20.66 0.62
CA ARG A 148 39.93 22.04 0.34
C ARG A 148 38.81 22.90 -0.23
N MET A 149 38.03 22.39 -1.19
CA MET A 149 36.88 23.08 -1.77
C MET A 149 35.81 23.39 -0.71
N ASN A 150 35.56 22.45 0.22
CA ASN A 150 34.62 22.65 1.33
C ASN A 150 35.13 23.66 2.34
N TRP A 151 36.42 23.65 2.66
CA TRP A 151 37.02 24.64 3.53
C TRP A 151 36.90 26.07 2.97
N VAL A 152 37.13 26.26 1.66
CA VAL A 152 36.92 27.56 0.99
C VAL A 152 35.45 27.99 1.07
N ALA A 153 34.51 27.07 0.81
CA ALA A 153 33.08 27.35 0.93
C ALA A 153 32.69 27.72 2.38
N ALA A 154 33.27 27.07 3.38
CA ALA A 154 33.01 27.36 4.78
C ALA A 154 33.41 28.80 5.16
N ASN A 155 34.62 29.22 4.76
CA ASN A 155 35.07 30.59 4.97
C ASN A 155 34.19 31.60 4.24
N TRP A 156 33.76 31.29 3.00
CA TRP A 156 32.83 32.14 2.26
C TRP A 156 31.51 32.35 3.02
N TYR A 157 30.91 31.30 3.56
CA TYR A 157 29.67 31.41 4.34
C TYR A 157 29.82 32.30 5.58
N ILE A 158 30.92 32.20 6.31
CA ILE A 158 31.19 33.03 7.50
C ILE A 158 31.25 34.51 7.13
N HIS A 159 32.02 34.84 6.08
CA HIS A 159 32.14 36.22 5.60
C HIS A 159 30.82 36.75 5.03
N HIS A 160 30.10 35.93 4.27
CA HIS A 160 28.83 36.30 3.64
C HIS A 160 27.73 36.57 4.67
N LEU A 161 27.62 35.74 5.71
CA LEU A 161 26.61 35.87 6.78
C LEU A 161 27.02 36.82 7.91
N LYS A 162 28.16 37.51 7.81
CA LYS A 162 28.66 38.52 8.76
C LYS A 162 28.66 38.06 10.23
N GLY A 163 28.85 36.77 10.47
CA GLY A 163 28.87 36.18 11.83
C GLY A 163 27.51 36.10 12.54
N HIS A 164 26.39 36.28 11.84
CA HIS A 164 25.05 36.06 12.41
C HIS A 164 24.76 34.60 12.75
N VAL A 165 25.46 33.67 12.10
CA VAL A 165 25.33 32.22 12.27
C VAL A 165 26.72 31.62 12.51
N SER A 166 26.84 30.68 13.45
CA SER A 166 28.06 29.92 13.69
C SER A 166 28.15 28.79 12.67
N LEU A 167 29.28 28.65 11.98
CA LEU A 167 29.49 27.54 11.02
C LEU A 167 30.43 26.48 11.61
N VAL A 168 30.02 25.23 11.53
CA VAL A 168 30.81 24.06 11.92
C VAL A 168 31.18 23.28 10.66
N PHE A 169 32.48 23.03 10.45
CA PHE A 169 32.95 22.20 9.35
C PHE A 169 33.34 20.82 9.88
N VAL A 170 32.66 19.78 9.42
CA VAL A 170 32.86 18.40 9.89
C VAL A 170 33.66 17.62 8.84
N THR A 171 34.90 17.26 9.18
CA THR A 171 35.85 16.56 8.29
C THR A 171 36.70 15.54 9.05
N ASP A 172 37.12 14.47 8.38
CA ASP A 172 38.03 13.46 8.93
C ASP A 172 39.51 13.82 8.70
N ASN A 173 39.78 14.96 8.05
CA ASN A 173 41.11 15.36 7.59
C ASN A 173 41.53 16.72 8.19
N GLU A 174 41.48 16.82 9.51
CA GLU A 174 41.74 18.07 10.24
C GLU A 174 43.16 18.62 10.00
N SER A 175 44.15 17.74 9.87
CA SER A 175 45.55 18.09 9.64
C SER A 175 45.77 18.93 8.37
N ARG A 176 45.05 18.61 7.29
CA ARG A 176 45.13 19.39 6.04
C ARG A 176 44.44 20.74 6.15
N VAL A 177 43.35 20.82 6.91
CA VAL A 177 42.68 22.09 7.18
C VAL A 177 43.60 23.05 7.95
N HIS A 178 44.37 22.54 8.92
CA HIS A 178 45.40 23.31 9.62
C HIS A 178 46.54 23.78 8.71
N THR A 179 46.87 23.00 7.68
CA THR A 179 47.85 23.43 6.67
C THR A 179 47.29 24.61 5.86
N TYR A 180 46.06 24.50 5.36
CA TYR A 180 45.42 25.57 4.58
C TYR A 180 45.17 26.84 5.40
N SER A 181 44.87 26.72 6.70
CA SER A 181 44.70 27.87 7.59
C SER A 181 46.04 28.59 7.85
N SER A 182 47.16 27.87 7.90
CA SER A 182 48.49 28.46 8.07
C SER A 182 49.01 29.19 6.82
N GLU A 183 48.59 28.74 5.63
CA GLU A 183 48.97 29.34 4.34
C GLU A 183 48.21 30.64 4.03
N ILE A 184 47.02 30.83 4.63
CA ILE A 184 46.15 31.98 4.38
C ILE A 184 46.08 32.83 5.66
N ASN A 185 46.82 33.93 5.66
CA ASN A 185 46.95 34.90 6.75
C ASN A 185 45.65 35.71 6.98
N THR A 186 44.52 35.04 7.24
CA THR A 186 43.22 35.68 7.54
C THR A 186 43.01 35.82 9.03
N THR A 187 42.92 37.07 9.47
CA THR A 187 42.62 37.49 10.84
C THR A 187 41.25 36.98 11.31
N SER A 188 41.24 36.27 12.44
CA SER A 188 40.12 36.05 13.38
C SER A 188 38.72 35.87 12.76
N CYS A 189 38.39 34.66 12.31
CA CYS A 189 36.99 34.23 12.17
C CYS A 189 36.80 32.86 12.86
N LYS A 190 35.78 32.76 13.72
CA LYS A 190 35.42 31.54 14.49
C LYS A 190 34.87 30.44 13.57
N LEU A 191 35.70 29.83 12.72
CA LEU A 191 35.35 28.57 12.06
C LEU A 191 35.68 27.43 13.02
N THR A 192 34.68 26.66 13.41
CA THR A 192 34.88 25.48 14.25
C THR A 192 35.04 24.26 13.34
N VAL A 193 36.23 23.66 13.33
CA VAL A 193 36.53 22.44 12.57
C VAL A 193 36.56 21.28 13.56
N LEU A 194 35.81 20.22 13.28
CA LEU A 194 35.71 19.05 14.15
C LEU A 194 35.69 17.77 13.32
N ASP A 195 36.16 16.68 13.92
CA ASP A 195 35.79 15.34 13.48
C ASP A 195 34.34 15.03 13.89
N LEU A 196 33.77 13.97 13.31
CA LEU A 196 32.39 13.59 13.60
C LEU A 196 32.15 13.21 15.07
N PRO A 197 33.05 12.44 15.74
CA PRO A 197 32.95 12.21 17.19
C PRO A 197 32.97 13.49 18.03
N GLY A 198 33.89 14.41 17.75
CA GLY A 198 33.98 15.68 18.46
C GLY A 198 32.77 16.58 18.23
N PHE A 199 32.22 16.56 17.01
CA PHE A 199 30.97 17.25 16.68
C PHE A 199 29.79 16.73 17.51
N LEU A 200 29.58 15.41 17.54
CA LEU A 200 28.50 14.79 18.31
C LEU A 200 28.68 15.05 19.82
N GLN A 201 29.90 14.93 20.35
CA GLN A 201 30.17 15.15 21.77
C GLN A 201 29.97 16.60 22.21
N MET A 202 30.27 17.58 21.34
CA MET A 202 30.18 18.99 21.70
C MET A 202 28.77 19.57 21.52
N TYR A 203 28.08 19.23 20.43
CA TYR A 203 26.76 19.79 20.13
C TYR A 203 25.60 18.88 20.54
N TYR A 204 25.81 17.57 20.62
CA TYR A 204 24.77 16.57 20.88
C TYR A 204 25.16 15.52 21.95
N PRO A 205 25.71 15.90 23.12
CA PRO A 205 26.23 14.96 24.11
C PRO A 205 25.19 14.01 24.71
N THR A 206 23.91 14.43 24.75
CA THR A 206 22.79 13.65 25.28
C THR A 206 22.14 12.74 24.24
N LEU A 207 22.47 12.91 22.95
CA LEU A 207 21.83 12.19 21.85
C LEU A 207 22.42 10.77 21.72
N THR A 208 21.93 9.89 22.59
CA THR A 208 22.42 8.50 22.70
C THR A 208 22.24 7.73 21.39
N THR A 209 21.16 8.00 20.64
CA THR A 209 20.88 7.37 19.35
C THR A 209 21.96 7.65 18.32
N ALA A 210 22.38 8.91 18.17
CA ALA A 210 23.43 9.30 17.24
C ALA A 210 24.78 8.66 17.60
N LYS A 211 25.09 8.56 18.91
CA LYS A 211 26.30 7.87 19.36
C LYS A 211 26.29 6.37 19.03
N LEU A 212 25.17 5.68 19.30
CA LEU A 212 25.02 4.26 18.98
C LEU A 212 25.10 3.99 17.48
N LEU A 213 24.44 4.82 16.66
CA LEU A 213 24.51 4.75 15.20
C LEU A 213 25.95 4.97 14.71
N PHE A 214 26.64 5.99 15.22
CA PHE A 214 28.05 6.24 14.90
C PHE A 214 28.95 5.05 15.25
N ASP A 215 28.86 4.54 16.49
CA ASP A 215 29.67 3.40 16.95
C ASP A 215 29.42 2.15 16.08
N SER A 216 28.17 1.91 15.70
CA SER A 216 27.79 0.76 14.86
C SER A 216 28.29 0.90 13.42
N LEU A 217 28.15 2.09 12.82
CA LEU A 217 28.65 2.41 11.48
C LEU A 217 30.18 2.34 11.40
N ASP A 218 30.88 2.91 12.37
CA ASP A 218 32.34 2.93 12.41
C ASP A 218 32.93 1.52 12.45
N VAL A 219 32.34 0.63 13.26
CA VAL A 219 32.74 -0.78 13.30
C VAL A 219 32.41 -1.50 11.99
N SER A 220 31.24 -1.24 11.40
CA SER A 220 30.87 -1.79 10.09
C SER A 220 31.88 -1.39 9.01
N LEU A 221 32.26 -0.11 8.94
CA LEU A 221 33.24 0.41 7.99
C LEU A 221 34.64 -0.16 8.18
N ARG A 222 35.14 -0.25 9.43
CA ARG A 222 36.44 -0.89 9.72
C ARG A 222 36.44 -2.38 9.36
N SER A 223 35.32 -3.06 9.55
CA SER A 223 35.17 -4.46 9.14
C SER A 223 35.22 -4.63 7.62
N ILE A 224 34.78 -3.62 6.86
CA ILE A 224 34.87 -3.62 5.39
C ILE A 224 36.33 -3.34 4.96
N GLN A 225 36.97 -2.30 5.52
CA GLN A 225 38.32 -1.89 5.13
C GLN A 225 39.41 -2.92 5.48
N SER A 226 39.28 -3.61 6.61
CA SER A 226 40.24 -4.67 7.01
C SER A 226 40.24 -5.89 6.07
N LYS A 227 39.22 -6.05 5.22
CA LYS A 227 39.15 -7.11 4.21
C LYS A 227 39.94 -6.77 2.95
N ASP A 228 39.97 -5.51 2.54
CA ASP A 228 40.75 -5.06 1.36
C ASP A 228 42.27 -5.19 1.58
N HIS A 229 42.74 -5.16 2.83
CA HIS A 229 44.14 -5.34 3.19
C HIS A 229 44.58 -6.80 3.44
N ASN A 230 43.64 -7.76 3.50
CA ASN A 230 43.92 -9.18 3.78
C ASN A 230 43.70 -10.10 2.56
N LEU A 231 43.80 -9.56 1.35
CA LEU A 231 44.01 -10.38 0.15
C LEU A 231 45.50 -10.76 0.09
N PRO A 232 45.88 -12.05 0.26
CA PRO A 232 47.25 -12.45 -0.04
C PRO A 232 47.52 -12.21 -1.53
N GLU A 233 48.61 -11.49 -1.85
CA GLU A 233 49.14 -11.39 -3.20
C GLU A 233 49.46 -12.80 -3.71
N LEU A 234 48.51 -13.43 -4.41
CA LEU A 234 48.75 -14.66 -5.14
C LEU A 234 49.64 -14.33 -6.33
N SER A 235 50.87 -14.84 -6.26
CA SER A 235 51.88 -14.85 -7.31
C SER A 235 51.28 -15.29 -8.65
N LYS A 236 51.47 -14.44 -9.67
CA LYS A 236 51.19 -14.76 -11.07
C LYS A 236 52.13 -15.87 -11.55
N SER A 237 51.67 -17.12 -11.52
CA SER A 237 52.08 -18.16 -12.47
C SER A 237 51.19 -19.38 -12.32
N GLU A 238 50.39 -19.69 -13.34
CA GLU A 238 50.28 -21.05 -13.90
C GLU A 238 49.40 -21.04 -15.16
N ASN A 239 49.80 -21.87 -16.13
CA ASN A 239 49.32 -21.91 -17.50
C ASN A 239 47.91 -22.53 -17.60
N PRO A 240 47.05 -22.09 -18.55
CA PRO A 240 45.75 -22.69 -18.78
C PRO A 240 45.87 -23.84 -19.79
N SER A 241 46.03 -25.07 -19.32
CA SER A 241 45.81 -26.25 -20.15
C SER A 241 45.35 -27.44 -19.31
N GLU A 242 44.14 -27.34 -18.76
CA GLU A 242 43.41 -28.52 -18.31
C GLU A 242 41.96 -28.49 -18.82
N SER A 243 41.56 -29.67 -19.30
CA SER A 243 40.37 -30.11 -20.03
C SER A 243 39.03 -29.41 -19.73
N LEU A 244 38.30 -29.20 -20.83
CA LEU A 244 36.99 -28.53 -20.98
C LEU A 244 35.78 -29.25 -20.34
N ASP A 245 35.96 -30.29 -19.52
CA ASP A 245 34.88 -31.18 -19.07
C ASP A 245 34.47 -31.05 -17.58
N SER A 246 34.99 -30.07 -16.84
CA SER A 246 34.69 -29.89 -15.40
C SER A 246 33.69 -28.78 -15.04
N TYR A 247 33.03 -28.14 -16.01
CA TYR A 247 32.03 -27.07 -15.77
C TYR A 247 30.62 -27.58 -15.38
N ILE A 248 30.54 -28.58 -14.52
CA ILE A 248 29.27 -29.08 -13.98
C ILE A 248 29.16 -28.71 -12.49
N MET A 249 28.41 -27.62 -12.24
CA MET A 249 27.94 -27.09 -10.93
C MET A 249 28.99 -26.47 -10.00
N PRO A 250 28.96 -25.15 -9.72
CA PRO A 250 29.59 -24.58 -8.53
C PRO A 250 28.69 -24.89 -7.32
N SER A 251 28.58 -26.16 -6.92
CA SER A 251 27.69 -26.58 -5.83
C SER A 251 28.36 -26.60 -4.47
N ALA A 252 29.70 -26.62 -4.41
CA ALA A 252 30.43 -26.59 -3.13
C ALA A 252 31.01 -25.19 -2.89
N PRO A 253 30.79 -24.59 -1.71
CA PRO A 253 31.52 -23.39 -1.33
C PRO A 253 33.03 -23.69 -1.24
N SER A 254 33.87 -22.71 -1.56
CA SER A 254 35.32 -22.79 -1.37
C SER A 254 35.66 -23.14 0.09
N ILE A 255 36.84 -23.71 0.33
CA ILE A 255 37.28 -24.08 1.68
C ILE A 255 37.23 -22.84 2.59
N GLY A 256 36.43 -22.92 3.67
CA GLY A 256 36.19 -21.82 4.61
C GLY A 256 34.99 -20.92 4.29
N HIS A 257 34.32 -21.11 3.15
CA HIS A 257 33.10 -20.38 2.78
C HIS A 257 31.85 -21.18 3.17
N VAL A 258 30.79 -20.49 3.58
CA VAL A 258 29.47 -21.09 3.87
C VAL A 258 28.61 -21.13 2.60
N TYR A 259 28.80 -20.15 1.72
CA TYR A 259 28.03 -19.97 0.50
C TYR A 259 28.96 -19.77 -0.72
N PRO A 260 28.55 -20.21 -1.92
CA PRO A 260 29.29 -19.94 -3.16
C PRO A 260 29.32 -18.43 -3.50
N GLU A 261 30.40 -17.96 -4.12
CA GLU A 261 30.49 -16.58 -4.59
C GLU A 261 29.51 -16.30 -5.73
N TYR A 262 29.12 -15.03 -5.87
CA TYR A 262 28.26 -14.61 -6.97
C TYR A 262 29.07 -14.45 -8.26
N LEU A 263 28.42 -14.73 -9.39
CA LEU A 263 29.02 -14.48 -10.70
C LEU A 263 29.15 -12.97 -10.98
N PRO A 264 30.18 -12.53 -11.71
CA PRO A 264 30.33 -11.13 -12.11
C PRO A 264 29.21 -10.70 -13.05
N GLU A 265 28.88 -9.40 -13.05
CA GLU A 265 27.76 -8.83 -13.82
C GLU A 265 27.84 -9.14 -15.32
N SER A 266 29.05 -9.16 -15.89
CA SER A 266 29.28 -9.52 -17.30
C SER A 266 28.87 -10.96 -17.63
N ALA A 267 29.13 -11.90 -16.72
CA ALA A 267 28.75 -13.30 -16.85
C ALA A 267 27.25 -13.50 -16.64
N LEU A 268 26.64 -12.79 -15.67
CA LEU A 268 25.18 -12.79 -15.48
C LEU A 268 24.48 -12.28 -16.74
N ALA A 269 24.94 -11.17 -17.31
CA ALA A 269 24.38 -10.59 -18.53
C ALA A 269 24.55 -11.51 -19.75
N ALA A 270 25.71 -12.19 -19.89
CA ALA A 270 25.92 -13.18 -20.94
C ALA A 270 24.99 -14.39 -20.79
N GLY A 271 24.84 -14.91 -19.57
CA GLY A 271 23.96 -16.04 -19.27
C GLY A 271 22.48 -15.72 -19.50
N LEU A 272 22.03 -14.51 -19.15
CA LEU A 272 20.67 -14.02 -19.44
C LEU A 272 20.43 -13.91 -20.96
N ARG A 273 21.38 -13.36 -21.72
CA ARG A 273 21.27 -13.26 -23.19
C ARG A 273 21.25 -14.63 -23.87
N SER A 274 21.99 -15.60 -23.32
CA SER A 274 22.01 -16.99 -23.82
C SER A 274 20.77 -17.80 -23.45
N GLY A 275 19.95 -17.32 -22.51
CA GLY A 275 18.82 -18.07 -21.95
C GLY A 275 19.21 -19.16 -20.94
N GLN A 276 20.49 -19.31 -20.59
CA GLN A 276 20.96 -20.27 -19.59
C GLN A 276 20.51 -19.89 -18.17
N PHE A 277 20.35 -18.59 -17.92
CA PHE A 277 19.89 -18.06 -16.63
C PHE A 277 18.54 -17.38 -16.79
N LEU A 278 17.78 -17.38 -15.70
CA LEU A 278 16.47 -16.75 -15.63
C LEU A 278 16.48 -15.66 -14.55
N LYS A 279 15.80 -14.56 -14.82
CA LYS A 279 15.66 -13.42 -13.91
C LYS A 279 14.27 -13.44 -13.28
N GLY A 280 14.21 -13.19 -11.97
CA GLY A 280 12.96 -13.13 -11.24
C GLY A 280 13.07 -12.45 -9.88
N ILE A 281 11.93 -12.28 -9.23
CA ILE A 281 11.84 -11.75 -7.86
C ILE A 281 11.73 -12.92 -6.90
N LEU A 282 12.57 -12.93 -5.86
CA LEU A 282 12.56 -13.96 -4.82
C LEU A 282 11.46 -13.69 -3.78
N HIS A 283 10.66 -14.69 -3.47
CA HIS A 283 9.66 -14.70 -2.41
C HIS A 283 9.97 -15.81 -1.41
N VAL A 284 10.19 -15.46 -0.15
CA VAL A 284 10.50 -16.39 0.93
C VAL A 284 9.22 -16.77 1.68
N SER A 285 9.06 -18.06 1.98
CA SER A 285 7.90 -18.54 2.74
C SER A 285 7.86 -17.93 4.14
N ARG A 286 6.71 -17.36 4.53
CA ARG A 286 6.47 -16.79 5.87
C ARG A 286 6.59 -17.85 6.98
N PHE A 287 6.14 -19.08 6.71
CA PHE A 287 6.07 -20.16 7.70
C PHE A 287 7.25 -21.12 7.66
N ARG A 288 7.98 -21.17 6.54
CA ARG A 288 9.14 -22.05 6.33
C ARG A 288 10.33 -21.31 5.70
N PRO A 289 10.80 -20.22 6.32
CA PRO A 289 11.77 -19.31 5.70
C PRO A 289 13.15 -19.91 5.48
N THR A 290 13.51 -21.00 6.17
CA THR A 290 14.83 -21.65 6.02
C THR A 290 14.86 -22.70 4.92
N THR A 291 13.71 -23.27 4.56
CA THR A 291 13.62 -24.40 3.63
C THR A 291 12.96 -24.03 2.31
N GLU A 292 12.01 -23.09 2.28
CA GLU A 292 11.17 -22.82 1.11
C GLU A 292 11.21 -21.36 0.68
N ALA A 293 11.56 -21.14 -0.58
CA ALA A 293 11.38 -19.88 -1.29
C ALA A 293 11.01 -20.16 -2.75
N THR A 294 10.37 -19.21 -3.41
CA THR A 294 10.01 -19.27 -4.83
C THR A 294 10.53 -18.04 -5.57
N VAL A 295 10.84 -18.19 -6.86
CA VAL A 295 11.27 -17.08 -7.72
C VAL A 295 10.22 -16.91 -8.81
N ALA A 296 9.54 -15.75 -8.79
CA ALA A 296 8.58 -15.36 -9.80
C ALA A 296 9.33 -14.72 -10.99
N LEU A 297 9.19 -15.29 -12.18
CA LEU A 297 9.93 -14.84 -13.37
C LEU A 297 9.42 -13.48 -13.87
N THR A 298 10.34 -12.55 -14.14
CA THR A 298 9.97 -11.23 -14.71
C THR A 298 9.82 -11.27 -16.22
N ASP A 299 10.63 -12.09 -16.91
CA ASP A 299 10.66 -12.21 -18.37
C ASP A 299 10.26 -13.63 -18.81
N ALA A 300 8.96 -13.90 -18.91
CA ALA A 300 8.43 -15.19 -19.40
C ALA A 300 8.79 -15.46 -20.88
N SER A 301 9.22 -14.43 -21.61
CA SER A 301 9.66 -14.52 -23.01
C SER A 301 10.97 -15.29 -23.21
N ALA A 302 11.85 -15.33 -22.19
CA ALA A 302 13.11 -16.08 -22.25
C ALA A 302 12.91 -17.61 -22.32
N VAL A 303 11.75 -18.10 -21.88
CA VAL A 303 11.38 -19.53 -21.88
C VAL A 303 10.99 -20.01 -23.30
N LYS A 304 10.79 -19.10 -24.27
CA LYS A 304 10.34 -19.44 -25.63
C LYS A 304 11.25 -20.41 -26.38
N HIS A 305 12.54 -20.46 -26.06
CA HIS A 305 13.53 -21.29 -26.77
C HIS A 305 13.70 -22.71 -26.19
N GLN A 306 12.98 -23.08 -25.12
CA GLN A 306 13.02 -24.42 -24.52
C GLN A 306 11.60 -25.03 -24.44
N PRO A 307 11.18 -25.84 -25.43
CA PRO A 307 9.81 -26.36 -25.51
C PRO A 307 9.43 -27.26 -24.32
N GLU A 308 10.41 -27.96 -23.73
CA GLU A 308 10.19 -28.82 -22.56
C GLU A 308 9.97 -28.05 -21.25
N LEU A 309 10.60 -26.88 -21.12
CA LEU A 309 10.42 -26.00 -19.96
C LEU A 309 9.09 -25.24 -20.05
N LYS A 310 8.61 -25.02 -21.29
CA LYS A 310 7.34 -24.38 -21.58
C LYS A 310 6.17 -25.15 -20.98
N GLU A 311 6.19 -26.48 -20.94
CA GLU A 311 5.09 -27.27 -20.36
C GLU A 311 5.08 -27.24 -18.82
N ALA A 312 6.25 -27.31 -18.19
CA ALA A 312 6.39 -27.22 -16.73
C ALA A 312 6.10 -25.80 -16.19
N LEU A 313 6.53 -24.76 -16.94
CA LEU A 313 6.31 -23.36 -16.57
C LEU A 313 5.00 -22.77 -17.13
N ALA A 314 4.33 -23.42 -18.09
CA ALA A 314 3.01 -23.01 -18.56
C ALA A 314 1.93 -23.14 -17.48
N ALA A 315 2.10 -24.06 -16.53
CA ALA A 315 1.23 -24.19 -15.38
C ALA A 315 1.64 -23.26 -14.21
N ARG A 316 2.93 -22.92 -14.09
CA ARG A 316 3.48 -22.10 -13.01
C ARG A 316 4.67 -21.27 -13.49
N SER A 317 4.53 -19.95 -13.52
CA SER A 317 5.64 -19.03 -13.84
C SER A 317 6.63 -18.87 -12.66
N GLU A 318 6.93 -19.96 -11.94
CA GLU A 318 7.64 -19.95 -10.66
C GLU A 318 8.66 -21.07 -10.55
N ILE A 319 9.80 -20.78 -9.91
CA ILE A 319 10.89 -21.73 -9.66
C ILE A 319 11.09 -21.86 -8.15
N MET A 320 11.14 -23.08 -7.64
CA MET A 320 11.38 -23.34 -6.22
C MET A 320 12.87 -23.21 -5.89
N ILE A 321 13.19 -22.53 -4.81
CA ILE A 321 14.52 -22.49 -4.20
C ILE A 321 14.43 -23.20 -2.85
N HIS A 322 15.07 -24.37 -2.76
CA HIS A 322 15.00 -25.20 -1.58
C HIS A 322 16.25 -25.06 -0.71
N GLY A 323 16.09 -24.53 0.49
CA GLY A 323 17.14 -24.37 1.49
C GLY A 323 18.00 -23.10 1.35
N LEU A 324 18.63 -22.70 2.45
CA LEU A 324 19.49 -21.51 2.50
C LEU A 324 20.66 -21.55 1.51
N GLN A 325 21.26 -22.73 1.31
CA GLN A 325 22.40 -22.89 0.41
C GLN A 325 22.04 -22.53 -1.05
N HIS A 326 20.89 -23.00 -1.54
CA HIS A 326 20.43 -22.67 -2.90
C HIS A 326 19.89 -21.25 -3.02
N ARG A 327 19.40 -20.67 -1.93
CA ARG A 327 19.04 -19.25 -1.86
C ARG A 327 20.24 -18.33 -1.93
N ASN A 328 21.42 -18.83 -1.56
CA ASN A 328 22.73 -18.19 -1.72
C ASN A 328 22.70 -16.69 -1.36
N ARG A 329 22.53 -16.36 -0.07
CA ARG A 329 22.58 -14.98 0.46
C ARG A 329 21.59 -13.97 -0.18
N ALA A 330 20.51 -14.43 -0.81
CA ALA A 330 19.39 -13.60 -1.25
C ALA A 330 18.32 -13.43 -0.14
N VAL A 331 17.68 -12.27 -0.12
CA VAL A 331 16.64 -11.86 0.84
C VAL A 331 15.29 -11.69 0.12
N ASP A 332 14.18 -11.78 0.86
CA ASP A 332 12.82 -11.60 0.32
C ASP A 332 12.68 -10.27 -0.47
N GLY A 333 12.12 -10.37 -1.68
CA GLY A 333 11.96 -9.26 -2.62
C GLY A 333 13.19 -8.92 -3.47
N ASP A 334 14.34 -9.57 -3.27
CA ASP A 334 15.51 -9.37 -4.12
C ASP A 334 15.22 -9.79 -5.59
N VAL A 335 15.76 -9.03 -6.54
CA VAL A 335 15.77 -9.42 -7.96
C VAL A 335 16.98 -10.30 -8.21
N VAL A 336 16.74 -11.59 -8.38
CA VAL A 336 17.76 -12.63 -8.45
C VAL A 336 17.91 -13.20 -9.86
N VAL A 337 19.11 -13.71 -10.14
CA VAL A 337 19.39 -14.55 -11.31
C VAL A 337 19.52 -15.99 -10.84
N VAL A 338 18.73 -16.88 -11.42
CA VAL A 338 18.70 -18.30 -11.08
C VAL A 338 19.13 -19.19 -12.25
N ARG A 339 19.82 -20.27 -11.91
CA ARG A 339 20.10 -21.40 -12.79
C ARG A 339 19.23 -22.58 -12.36
N LEU A 340 18.61 -23.25 -13.32
CA LEU A 340 17.79 -24.44 -13.03
C LEU A 340 18.67 -25.63 -12.65
N LEU A 341 18.19 -26.40 -11.68
CA LEU A 341 18.78 -27.67 -11.30
C LEU A 341 18.30 -28.78 -12.23
N PRO A 342 19.09 -29.85 -12.40
CA PRO A 342 18.64 -31.07 -13.07
C PRO A 342 17.34 -31.62 -12.46
N ARG A 343 16.48 -32.24 -13.28
CA ARG A 343 15.16 -32.76 -12.87
C ARG A 343 15.20 -33.73 -11.69
N VAL A 344 16.30 -34.46 -11.53
CA VAL A 344 16.50 -35.38 -10.39
C VAL A 344 16.54 -34.68 -9.03
N HIS A 345 16.83 -33.38 -9.01
CA HIS A 345 16.84 -32.55 -7.80
C HIS A 345 15.57 -31.73 -7.62
N TRP A 346 14.58 -31.90 -8.50
CA TRP A 346 13.29 -31.24 -8.35
C TRP A 346 12.54 -31.86 -7.18
N LYS A 347 11.98 -31.01 -6.32
CA LYS A 347 11.31 -31.42 -5.09
C LYS A 347 9.82 -31.08 -5.14
N THR A 348 9.04 -31.75 -4.30
CA THR A 348 7.65 -31.40 -4.01
C THR A 348 7.59 -30.44 -2.83
N VAL A 349 6.61 -29.53 -2.82
CA VAL A 349 6.33 -28.66 -1.66
C VAL A 349 5.53 -29.48 -0.65
N SER A 350 5.88 -29.42 0.64
CA SER A 350 5.06 -30.07 1.66
C SER A 350 3.81 -29.22 1.93
N SER A 351 2.63 -29.83 1.82
CA SER A 351 1.33 -29.21 2.06
C SER A 351 0.91 -29.17 3.53
N ASP A 352 1.66 -29.82 4.42
CA ASP A 352 1.33 -29.98 5.84
C ASP A 352 1.47 -28.66 6.61
N ILE A 353 0.64 -28.48 7.63
CA ILE A 353 0.70 -27.32 8.52
C ILE A 353 1.97 -27.40 9.36
N SER A 354 2.79 -26.36 9.34
CA SER A 354 3.97 -26.26 10.23
C SER A 354 3.58 -25.77 11.62
N ALA A 355 4.44 -25.98 12.62
CA ALA A 355 4.21 -25.46 13.97
C ALA A 355 4.04 -23.92 13.99
N GLN A 356 4.81 -23.21 13.15
CA GLN A 356 4.70 -21.76 13.00
C GLN A 356 3.37 -21.33 12.36
N GLU A 357 2.90 -22.07 11.36
CA GLU A 357 1.61 -21.80 10.70
C GLU A 357 0.42 -22.06 11.65
N ASN A 358 0.50 -23.10 12.48
CA ASN A 358 -0.51 -23.40 13.50
C ASN A 358 -0.63 -22.29 14.58
N CYS A 359 0.46 -21.56 14.83
CA CYS A 359 0.50 -20.45 15.77
C CYS A 359 0.32 -19.07 15.09
N ALA A 360 -0.29 -19.00 13.90
CA ALA A 360 -0.43 -17.78 13.13
C ALA A 360 -1.79 -17.70 12.42
N ALA A 361 -2.85 -17.45 13.18
CA ALA A 361 -4.14 -17.05 12.62
C ALA A 361 -4.09 -15.59 12.15
N GLU A 362 -4.72 -15.31 11.01
CA GLU A 362 -4.74 -14.02 10.35
C GLU A 362 -6.15 -13.43 10.31
N PHE A 363 -6.26 -12.11 10.28
CA PHE A 363 -7.53 -11.41 10.05
C PHE A 363 -7.92 -11.45 8.58
N VAL A 364 -9.21 -11.39 8.28
CA VAL A 364 -9.74 -11.30 6.92
C VAL A 364 -10.38 -9.92 6.72
N SER A 365 -9.78 -9.07 5.89
CA SER A 365 -10.30 -7.74 5.53
C SER A 365 -10.77 -7.66 4.06
N ASP A 366 -11.55 -6.61 3.76
CA ASP A 366 -12.08 -6.22 2.43
C ASP A 366 -11.03 -5.98 1.33
N SER A 367 -9.75 -5.83 1.69
CA SER A 367 -8.69 -5.57 0.72
C SER A 367 -8.33 -6.84 -0.04
N SER A 368 -8.61 -6.87 -1.34
CA SER A 368 -8.34 -7.93 -2.33
C SER A 368 -6.87 -8.39 -2.46
N SER A 369 -5.98 -8.07 -1.52
CA SER A 369 -4.53 -8.03 -1.73
C SER A 369 -3.72 -8.89 -0.78
N ILE A 370 -4.12 -10.15 -0.56
CA ILE A 370 -3.21 -11.19 -0.04
C ILE A 370 -2.26 -11.62 -1.17
N SER A 371 -1.24 -10.81 -1.45
CA SER A 371 -0.13 -11.20 -2.34
C SER A 371 1.20 -11.43 -1.61
N GLY A 372 1.25 -11.23 -0.28
CA GLY A 372 2.41 -11.59 0.55
C GLY A 372 2.47 -13.06 0.95
N SER A 373 1.34 -13.76 0.92
CA SER A 373 1.24 -15.22 1.03
C SER A 373 0.29 -15.68 -0.06
N LYS A 374 0.85 -16.13 -1.19
CA LYS A 374 0.03 -16.88 -2.17
C LYS A 374 -0.75 -17.93 -1.37
N PRO A 375 -2.05 -18.13 -1.60
CA PRO A 375 -2.67 -19.36 -1.14
C PRO A 375 -1.74 -20.48 -1.62
N ASN A 376 -1.18 -21.27 -0.70
CA ASN A 376 -0.42 -22.45 -1.06
C ASN A 376 -1.38 -23.35 -1.84
N GLN A 377 -1.29 -23.23 -3.15
CA GLN A 377 -2.28 -23.70 -4.07
C GLN A 377 -1.85 -25.08 -4.54
N ASP A 378 -1.95 -26.11 -3.70
CA ASP A 378 -1.63 -27.46 -4.14
C ASP A 378 -2.53 -28.52 -3.52
N CYS A 379 -3.40 -29.04 -4.39
CA CYS A 379 -3.84 -30.43 -4.44
C CYS A 379 -4.17 -30.73 -5.91
N LEU A 380 -3.16 -30.85 -6.78
CA LEU A 380 -3.30 -31.63 -8.00
C LEU A 380 -2.75 -33.01 -7.70
N ASP A 381 -3.53 -33.80 -6.96
CA ASP A 381 -3.29 -35.24 -6.93
C ASP A 381 -3.99 -35.79 -8.17
N SER A 382 -3.26 -36.01 -9.26
CA SER A 382 -3.61 -37.02 -10.27
C SER A 382 -2.55 -38.12 -10.18
N GLU A 383 -2.95 -39.39 -10.08
CA GLU A 383 -2.08 -40.51 -9.69
C GLU A 383 -1.18 -40.99 -10.84
N THR A 384 -0.71 -40.07 -11.66
CA THR A 384 0.30 -40.32 -12.69
C THR A 384 1.34 -39.21 -12.65
N LEU A 385 2.52 -39.54 -12.10
CA LEU A 385 3.70 -38.70 -11.85
C LEU A 385 3.51 -37.52 -10.89
N SER A 386 4.15 -37.61 -9.73
CA SER A 386 4.54 -36.45 -8.93
C SER A 386 5.26 -35.43 -9.81
N ARG A 387 4.56 -34.37 -10.24
CA ARG A 387 5.17 -33.24 -10.95
C ARG A 387 6.04 -32.48 -9.94
N SER A 388 7.27 -32.95 -9.80
CA SER A 388 8.34 -32.25 -9.11
C SER A 388 8.44 -30.83 -9.67
N LEU A 389 8.47 -29.83 -8.79
CA LEU A 389 8.51 -28.44 -9.20
C LEU A 389 9.93 -28.08 -9.67
N PRO A 390 10.08 -27.24 -10.70
CA PRO A 390 11.39 -26.84 -11.16
C PRO A 390 12.16 -26.17 -10.03
N CYS A 391 13.26 -26.79 -9.61
CA CYS A 391 14.13 -26.24 -8.58
C CYS A 391 15.28 -25.45 -9.20
N GLY A 392 15.68 -24.36 -8.54
CA GLY A 392 16.76 -23.49 -8.98
C GLY A 392 17.80 -23.22 -7.91
N PHE A 393 18.93 -22.66 -8.36
CA PHE A 393 20.02 -22.16 -7.55
C PHE A 393 20.29 -20.69 -7.90
N VAL A 394 20.40 -19.82 -6.89
CA VAL A 394 20.67 -18.39 -7.09
C VAL A 394 22.17 -18.19 -7.37
N VAL A 395 22.48 -17.72 -8.58
CA VAL A 395 23.87 -17.48 -9.04
C VAL A 395 24.34 -16.04 -8.83
N GLY A 396 23.41 -15.11 -8.63
CA GLY A 396 23.70 -13.70 -8.43
C GLY A 396 22.46 -12.89 -8.10
N VAL A 397 22.67 -11.70 -7.53
CA VAL A 397 21.60 -10.76 -7.19
C VAL A 397 21.80 -9.47 -8.00
N VAL A 398 20.80 -9.10 -8.80
CA VAL A 398 20.85 -7.92 -9.67
C VAL A 398 20.48 -6.66 -8.90
N SER A 399 19.43 -6.75 -8.08
CA SER A 399 18.94 -5.63 -7.27
C SER A 399 18.56 -6.14 -5.90
N ARG A 400 19.06 -5.46 -4.86
CA ARG A 400 18.71 -5.75 -3.45
C ARG A 400 17.44 -5.00 -3.05
N ASN A 401 16.61 -5.63 -2.25
CA ASN A 401 15.41 -5.06 -1.62
C ASN A 401 15.61 -4.86 -0.11
N TRP A 402 16.80 -4.42 0.29
CA TRP A 402 17.09 -4.15 1.70
C TRP A 402 16.41 -2.87 2.16
N ARG A 403 15.73 -2.98 3.29
CA ARG A 403 14.99 -1.90 3.94
C ARG A 403 15.40 -1.80 5.41
N ASP A 404 14.70 -0.95 6.14
CA ASP A 404 14.80 -0.90 7.59
C ASP A 404 14.03 -2.07 8.17
N TYR A 405 14.70 -2.85 9.03
CA TYR A 405 14.16 -4.03 9.68
C TYR A 405 14.06 -3.77 11.16
N VAL A 406 12.88 -4.03 11.75
CA VAL A 406 12.73 -3.99 13.20
C VAL A 406 13.26 -5.29 13.77
N CYS A 407 14.10 -5.19 14.78
CA CYS A 407 14.78 -6.32 15.39
C CYS A 407 14.67 -6.28 16.90
N THR A 408 14.79 -7.47 17.50
CA THR A 408 14.88 -7.67 18.93
C THR A 408 16.10 -8.54 19.24
N TYR A 409 16.79 -8.22 20.33
CA TYR A 409 17.85 -9.10 20.86
C TYR A 409 17.23 -10.10 21.85
N VAL A 410 17.37 -11.40 21.57
CA VAL A 410 16.93 -12.47 22.47
C VAL A 410 18.17 -13.16 23.05
N PRO A 411 18.45 -13.02 24.36
CA PRO A 411 19.57 -13.71 25.00
C PRO A 411 19.40 -15.24 24.89
N LYS A 412 20.44 -15.96 24.46
CA LYS A 412 20.43 -17.42 24.50
C LYS A 412 20.57 -17.88 25.96
N SER A 413 19.61 -18.66 26.45
CA SER A 413 19.52 -19.13 27.83
C SER A 413 20.58 -20.17 28.25
N THR A 414 21.58 -20.48 27.42
CA THR A 414 22.52 -21.59 27.60
C THR A 414 23.98 -21.26 27.23
N GLU A 415 24.46 -20.06 27.55
CA GLU A 415 25.90 -19.84 27.75
C GLU A 415 26.12 -19.35 29.18
N SER A 416 26.79 -20.21 29.95
CA SER A 416 27.20 -19.95 31.33
C SER A 416 27.85 -18.58 31.44
N ALA A 417 27.27 -17.72 32.28
CA ALA A 417 27.93 -16.56 32.88
C ALA A 417 28.98 -15.87 31.97
N LEU A 418 28.54 -15.25 30.87
CA LEU A 418 29.30 -14.14 30.33
C LEU A 418 29.40 -13.10 31.46
N ASP A 419 30.63 -12.72 31.78
CA ASP A 419 30.94 -11.68 32.76
C ASP A 419 29.94 -10.51 32.60
N PRO A 420 29.25 -10.07 33.67
CA PRO A 420 28.28 -8.96 33.60
C PRO A 420 28.94 -7.59 33.34
N LYS A 421 30.12 -7.55 32.71
CA LYS A 421 30.97 -6.37 32.50
C LYS A 421 31.23 -6.00 31.05
N SER A 422 30.93 -6.83 30.05
CA SER A 422 31.12 -6.45 28.64
C SER A 422 29.82 -5.88 28.07
N GLU A 423 29.61 -4.58 28.22
CA GLU A 423 28.47 -3.87 27.60
C GLU A 423 28.59 -3.80 26.06
N SER A 424 29.80 -4.02 25.53
CA SER A 424 30.12 -3.99 24.11
C SER A 424 30.43 -5.36 23.52
N GLY A 425 29.93 -5.64 22.32
CA GLY A 425 30.28 -6.85 21.59
C GLY A 425 29.41 -7.10 20.35
N TRP A 426 29.72 -8.20 19.67
CA TRP A 426 28.91 -8.72 18.56
C TRP A 426 27.74 -9.54 19.11
N ILE A 427 26.53 -9.19 18.69
CA ILE A 427 25.29 -9.90 19.02
C ILE A 427 24.59 -10.38 17.75
N ILE A 428 23.72 -11.38 17.89
CA ILE A 428 22.83 -11.84 16.82
C ILE A 428 21.42 -11.37 17.20
N VAL A 429 20.82 -10.57 16.33
CA VAL A 429 19.48 -10.02 16.51
C VAL A 429 18.48 -10.76 15.63
N THR A 430 17.25 -10.85 16.12
CA THR A 430 16.14 -11.51 15.44
C THR A 430 15.25 -10.46 14.81
N PRO A 431 15.10 -10.43 13.47
CA PRO A 431 14.13 -9.57 12.81
C PRO A 431 12.69 -9.91 13.18
N TRP A 432 11.83 -8.90 13.20
CA TRP A 432 10.40 -9.06 13.45
C TRP A 432 9.74 -9.88 12.33
N ASP A 433 10.07 -9.58 11.06
CA ASP A 433 9.67 -10.39 9.90
C ASP A 433 10.49 -11.69 9.81
N ARG A 434 9.79 -12.82 9.99
CA ARG A 434 10.38 -14.17 9.97
C ARG A 434 11.02 -14.55 8.64
N ARG A 435 10.69 -13.87 7.54
CA ARG A 435 11.31 -14.11 6.21
C ARG A 435 12.75 -13.65 6.15
N ILE A 436 13.13 -12.71 7.03
CA ILE A 436 14.47 -12.13 7.06
C ILE A 436 15.37 -12.99 7.96
N PRO A 437 16.58 -13.34 7.50
CA PRO A 437 17.52 -14.12 8.31
C PRO A 437 18.00 -13.32 9.53
N LEU A 438 18.48 -14.02 10.56
CA LEU A 438 19.10 -13.40 11.72
C LEU A 438 20.28 -12.50 11.29
N ILE A 439 20.42 -11.35 11.95
CA ILE A 439 21.42 -10.33 11.58
C ILE A 439 22.47 -10.25 12.67
N ARG A 440 23.75 -10.18 12.28
CA ARG A 440 24.85 -9.91 13.20
C ARG A 440 25.07 -8.40 13.31
N LEU A 441 25.10 -7.90 14.53
CA LEU A 441 25.22 -6.48 14.87
C LEU A 441 26.31 -6.27 15.93
N HIS A 442 27.11 -5.23 15.80
CA HIS A 442 27.99 -4.77 16.88
C HIS A 442 27.35 -3.61 17.62
N THR A 443 27.35 -3.66 18.96
CA THR A 443 26.80 -2.61 19.82
C THR A 443 27.65 -2.41 21.07
N THR A 444 27.62 -1.21 21.64
CA THR A 444 28.26 -0.84 22.91
C THR A 444 27.27 -0.85 24.10
N GLN A 445 25.98 -1.10 23.85
CA GLN A 445 24.92 -1.07 24.87
C GLN A 445 23.98 -2.29 24.78
N ILE A 446 24.50 -3.50 25.03
CA ILE A 446 23.71 -4.75 24.95
C ILE A 446 22.54 -4.76 25.96
N SER A 447 22.77 -4.27 27.19
CA SER A 447 21.77 -4.27 28.27
C SER A 447 20.51 -3.48 27.92
N LYS A 448 20.68 -2.34 27.24
CA LYS A 448 19.56 -1.48 26.82
C LYS A 448 18.71 -2.14 25.73
N LEU A 449 19.37 -2.74 24.73
CA LEU A 449 18.71 -3.36 23.57
C LEU A 449 17.97 -4.67 23.89
N THR A 450 18.14 -5.24 25.09
CA THR A 450 17.55 -6.54 25.45
C THR A 450 16.02 -6.49 25.61
N ARG A 451 15.44 -5.35 25.99
CA ARG A 451 14.00 -5.20 26.23
C ARG A 451 13.31 -4.23 25.27
N GLU A 452 14.04 -3.76 24.28
CA GLU A 452 13.59 -2.75 23.33
C GLU A 452 13.49 -3.33 21.92
N ARG A 453 12.56 -2.80 21.14
CA ARG A 453 12.57 -2.92 19.69
C ARG A 453 13.41 -1.82 19.09
N PHE A 454 14.22 -2.16 18.10
CA PHE A 454 15.11 -1.21 17.43
C PHE A 454 15.26 -1.54 15.94
N ILE A 455 15.64 -0.55 15.16
CA ILE A 455 15.83 -0.68 13.72
C ILE A 455 17.27 -1.08 13.41
N VAL A 456 17.43 -2.05 12.52
CA VAL A 456 18.70 -2.50 11.97
C VAL A 456 18.64 -2.47 10.45
N ARG A 457 19.77 -2.08 9.84
CA ARG A 457 19.95 -2.08 8.40
C ARG A 457 21.05 -3.05 8.00
N ILE A 458 20.80 -3.83 6.96
CA ILE A 458 21.79 -4.77 6.41
C ILE A 458 22.81 -4.01 5.56
N ASP A 459 24.09 -4.25 5.82
CA ASP A 459 25.22 -3.65 5.11
C ASP A 459 25.80 -4.60 4.06
N THR A 460 26.14 -5.81 4.49
CA THR A 460 26.82 -6.80 3.66
C THR A 460 26.45 -8.22 4.09
N TRP A 461 26.55 -9.16 3.15
CA TRP A 461 26.46 -10.58 3.46
C TRP A 461 27.57 -11.34 2.74
N ASP A 462 28.64 -11.60 3.50
CA ASP A 462 29.83 -12.29 3.01
C ASP A 462 29.59 -13.79 2.79
N SER A 463 30.34 -14.39 1.87
CA SER A 463 30.28 -15.82 1.51
C SER A 463 30.70 -16.74 2.66
N TYR A 464 31.61 -16.32 3.53
CA TYR A 464 32.07 -17.08 4.72
C TYR A 464 31.18 -16.91 5.96
N SER A 465 30.19 -16.01 5.92
CA SER A 465 29.30 -15.77 7.06
C SER A 465 27.94 -16.43 6.86
N ALA A 466 27.47 -17.14 7.89
CA ALA A 466 26.11 -17.69 7.90
C ALA A 466 25.03 -16.60 7.96
N TYR A 467 25.34 -15.45 8.56
CA TYR A 467 24.43 -14.33 8.80
C TYR A 467 24.90 -13.05 8.11
N PRO A 468 23.98 -12.20 7.61
CA PRO A 468 24.33 -10.84 7.18
C PRO A 468 24.86 -10.00 8.36
N SER A 469 25.75 -9.07 8.03
CA SER A 469 26.17 -8.00 8.94
C SER A 469 25.31 -6.77 8.72
N GLY A 470 24.93 -6.11 9.80
CA GLY A 470 24.21 -4.85 9.76
C GLY A 470 24.59 -3.92 10.90
N HIS A 471 24.07 -2.69 10.84
CA HIS A 471 24.28 -1.66 11.85
C HIS A 471 22.95 -1.19 12.46
N PHE A 472 23.04 -0.65 13.68
CA PHE A 472 21.92 -0.10 14.44
C PHE A 472 21.55 1.29 13.89
N VAL A 473 20.26 1.58 13.78
CA VAL A 473 19.74 2.89 13.34
C VAL A 473 19.13 3.67 14.51
N GLN A 474 18.04 3.15 15.10
CA GLN A 474 17.34 3.80 16.20
C GLN A 474 16.56 2.83 17.08
N THR A 475 16.34 3.21 18.34
CA THR A 475 15.43 2.52 19.27
C THR A 475 14.00 3.02 19.05
N LEU A 476 13.02 2.10 19.04
CA LEU A 476 11.59 2.42 18.99
C LEU A 476 10.99 2.52 20.39
N GLY A 477 11.19 1.50 21.24
CA GLY A 477 10.64 1.47 22.59
C GLY A 477 10.55 0.05 23.17
N CYS A 478 9.84 -0.09 24.29
CA CYS A 478 9.72 -1.36 25.03
C CYS A 478 8.84 -2.37 24.29
N ILE A 479 9.23 -3.65 24.33
CA ILE A 479 8.42 -4.74 23.75
C ILE A 479 7.07 -4.85 24.48
N GLY A 480 5.99 -4.93 23.73
CA GLY A 480 4.62 -5.04 24.25
C GLY A 480 3.92 -3.72 24.57
N ASP A 481 4.62 -2.58 24.46
CA ASP A 481 3.99 -1.26 24.48
C ASP A 481 3.24 -0.99 23.18
N LEU A 482 2.00 -0.49 23.27
CA LEU A 482 1.12 -0.31 22.10
C LEU A 482 1.71 0.64 21.07
N GLU A 483 2.34 1.74 21.50
CA GLU A 483 2.96 2.71 20.59
C GLU A 483 4.14 2.07 19.86
N THR A 484 4.98 1.32 20.59
CA THR A 484 6.12 0.59 20.02
C THR A 484 5.70 -0.48 19.02
N GLU A 485 4.65 -1.25 19.31
CA GLU A 485 4.09 -2.25 18.40
C GLU A 485 3.49 -1.60 17.14
N THR A 486 2.78 -0.49 17.31
CA THR A 486 2.19 0.27 16.20
C THR A 486 3.26 0.82 15.26
N GLN A 487 4.32 1.43 15.81
CA GLN A 487 5.47 1.89 15.03
C GLN A 487 6.18 0.73 14.32
N THR A 488 6.30 -0.43 14.98
CA THR A 488 6.88 -1.62 14.36
C THR A 488 6.11 -2.03 13.10
N ILE A 489 4.78 -2.08 13.19
CA ILE A 489 3.91 -2.45 12.07
C ILE A 489 4.07 -1.44 10.90
N LEU A 490 4.16 -0.14 11.19
CA LEU A 490 4.35 0.90 10.18
C LEU A 490 5.67 0.76 9.43
N ILE A 491 6.78 0.62 10.17
CA ILE A 491 8.13 0.54 9.61
C ILE A 491 8.32 -0.74 8.79
N GLU A 492 7.80 -1.87 9.26
CA GLU A 492 7.91 -3.16 8.54
C GLU A 492 7.23 -3.15 7.17
N HIS A 493 6.22 -2.28 7.00
CA HIS A 493 5.53 -2.07 5.72
C HIS A 493 6.06 -0.85 4.95
N ASN A 494 7.23 -0.32 5.29
CA ASN A 494 7.86 0.86 4.68
C ASN A 494 7.01 2.14 4.76
N LEU A 495 6.17 2.29 5.79
CA LEU A 495 5.42 3.51 6.05
C LEU A 495 6.12 4.34 7.12
N ILE A 496 6.78 5.41 6.68
CA ILE A 496 7.45 6.36 7.58
C ILE A 496 6.52 7.54 7.77
N ILE A 497 5.91 7.62 8.96
CA ILE A 497 5.00 8.69 9.30
C ILE A 497 5.73 9.74 10.11
N ARG A 498 5.78 10.96 9.58
CA ARG A 498 6.37 12.12 10.25
C ARG A 498 5.30 13.15 10.59
N ASN A 499 5.63 14.03 11.52
CA ASN A 499 4.80 15.20 11.76
C ASN A 499 4.94 16.20 10.61
N PHE A 500 3.89 16.99 10.38
CA PHE A 500 3.96 18.10 9.42
C PHE A 500 4.95 19.15 9.92
N THR A 501 5.82 19.61 9.02
CA THR A 501 6.86 20.60 9.30
C THR A 501 6.29 22.01 9.45
N ASP A 502 7.03 22.89 10.11
CA ASP A 502 6.67 24.31 10.21
C ASP A 502 6.54 24.96 8.83
N ALA A 503 7.36 24.57 7.84
CA ALA A 503 7.27 25.08 6.47
C ALA A 503 5.92 24.73 5.82
N GLN A 504 5.44 23.50 6.00
CA GLN A 504 4.14 23.04 5.52
C GLN A 504 3.00 23.76 6.27
N LEU A 505 3.10 23.87 7.59
CA LEU A 505 2.08 24.53 8.41
C LEU A 505 2.01 26.05 8.16
N ASN A 506 3.13 26.68 7.82
CA ASN A 506 3.19 28.10 7.46
C ASN A 506 2.44 28.42 6.16
N GLU A 507 2.30 27.46 5.21
CA GLU A 507 1.41 27.65 4.05
C GLU A 507 -0.05 27.89 4.48
N LEU A 508 -0.43 27.32 5.64
CA LEU A 508 -1.75 27.44 6.23
C LEU A 508 -1.87 28.58 7.25
N ALA A 509 -0.78 29.29 7.57
CA ALA A 509 -0.81 30.38 8.54
C ALA A 509 -1.88 31.45 8.22
N PRO A 510 -2.10 31.87 6.94
CA PRO A 510 -3.18 32.79 6.59
C PRO A 510 -4.59 32.26 6.88
N LEU A 511 -4.74 30.93 6.96
CA LEU A 511 -5.98 30.20 7.17
C LEU A 511 -6.15 29.73 8.63
N SER A 512 -5.19 30.03 9.51
CA SER A 512 -5.16 29.55 10.89
C SER A 512 -6.20 30.20 11.80
N VAL A 513 -6.49 29.51 12.92
CA VAL A 513 -7.55 29.74 13.93
C VAL A 513 -7.76 31.19 14.38
N GLN A 514 -6.78 32.08 14.20
CA GLN A 514 -6.91 33.51 14.53
C GLN A 514 -7.99 34.22 13.68
N ARG A 515 -8.45 33.62 12.56
CA ARG A 515 -9.64 34.05 11.80
C ARG A 515 -10.47 32.83 11.37
N PRO A 516 -11.75 32.69 11.77
CA PRO A 516 -12.60 31.65 11.23
C PRO A 516 -12.75 31.87 9.72
N TRP A 517 -12.31 30.89 8.94
CA TRP A 517 -12.40 30.96 7.49
C TRP A 517 -13.86 31.07 7.04
N LYS A 518 -14.12 31.97 6.12
CA LYS A 518 -15.42 32.17 5.47
C LYS A 518 -15.23 32.12 3.97
N VAL A 519 -16.30 31.73 3.28
CA VAL A 519 -16.34 31.79 1.82
C VAL A 519 -16.07 33.23 1.35
N ASP A 520 -15.17 33.35 0.38
CA ASP A 520 -14.79 34.64 -0.21
C ASP A 520 -15.89 35.06 -1.19
N PRO A 521 -16.52 36.24 -1.02
CA PRO A 521 -17.53 36.74 -1.96
C PRO A 521 -17.06 36.79 -3.42
N GLU A 522 -15.76 37.03 -3.67
CA GLU A 522 -15.23 37.04 -5.04
C GLU A 522 -15.13 35.63 -5.64
N GLU A 523 -14.93 34.60 -4.82
CA GLU A 523 -14.99 33.21 -5.28
C GLU A 523 -16.42 32.71 -5.43
N VAL A 524 -17.36 33.14 -4.58
CA VAL A 524 -18.79 32.83 -4.74
C VAL A 524 -19.30 33.24 -6.12
N LYS A 525 -18.90 34.43 -6.63
CA LYS A 525 -19.28 34.91 -7.97
C LYS A 525 -18.78 34.03 -9.13
N LYS A 526 -17.70 33.28 -8.93
CA LYS A 526 -17.08 32.41 -9.96
C LYS A 526 -17.58 30.96 -9.86
N ARG A 527 -18.27 30.61 -8.78
CA ARG A 527 -18.75 29.27 -8.47
C ARG A 527 -20.27 29.22 -8.65
N ARG A 528 -20.80 28.04 -8.92
CA ARG A 528 -22.25 27.83 -8.90
C ARG A 528 -22.73 27.75 -7.44
N ASP A 529 -23.70 28.57 -7.07
CA ASP A 529 -24.16 28.70 -5.69
C ASP A 529 -25.40 27.83 -5.43
N LEU A 530 -25.20 26.72 -4.70
CA LEU A 530 -26.26 25.74 -4.41
C LEU A 530 -26.94 25.98 -3.07
N ARG A 531 -26.53 27.02 -2.33
CA ARG A 531 -27.10 27.35 -1.02
C ARG A 531 -28.52 27.91 -1.15
N SER A 532 -29.23 27.96 -0.03
CA SER A 532 -30.52 28.67 0.05
C SER A 532 -30.34 30.17 -0.17
N PRO A 533 -31.24 30.87 -0.89
CA PRO A 533 -31.24 32.32 -1.00
C PRO A 533 -31.21 33.04 0.35
N THR A 534 -31.86 32.46 1.36
CA THR A 534 -31.87 32.97 2.73
C THR A 534 -30.49 32.92 3.39
N ILE A 535 -29.69 31.88 3.09
CA ILE A 535 -28.36 31.66 3.66
C ILE A 535 -27.30 32.40 2.84
N SER A 536 -27.38 32.29 1.52
CA SER A 536 -26.44 32.90 0.58
C SER A 536 -26.52 34.43 0.58
N GLY A 537 -27.74 34.97 0.76
CA GLY A 537 -28.03 36.38 0.47
C GLY A 537 -28.10 36.69 -1.03
N ASN A 538 -27.88 35.70 -1.90
CA ASN A 538 -28.06 35.81 -3.35
C ASN A 538 -29.44 35.26 -3.77
N PRO A 539 -30.33 36.10 -4.33
CA PRO A 539 -31.62 35.65 -4.87
C PRO A 539 -31.51 34.62 -6.02
N GLU A 540 -30.37 34.55 -6.70
CA GLU A 540 -30.13 33.63 -7.82
C GLU A 540 -29.61 32.25 -7.39
N SER A 541 -29.47 32.00 -6.09
CA SER A 541 -29.00 30.69 -5.58
C SER A 541 -30.08 29.61 -5.63
N GLU A 542 -29.68 28.34 -5.79
CA GLU A 542 -30.56 27.25 -6.24
C GLU A 542 -31.36 26.51 -5.13
N ASP A 543 -31.23 26.90 -3.86
CA ASP A 543 -31.97 26.33 -2.70
C ASP A 543 -31.98 24.79 -2.62
N ILE A 544 -30.81 24.17 -2.81
CA ILE A 544 -30.68 22.71 -2.83
C ILE A 544 -30.50 22.18 -1.40
N LEU A 545 -31.28 21.15 -1.05
CA LEU A 545 -31.06 20.40 0.19
C LEU A 545 -29.87 19.45 0.03
N ILE A 546 -28.80 19.71 0.77
CA ILE A 546 -27.55 18.93 0.72
C ILE A 546 -27.28 18.35 2.11
N PHE A 547 -26.86 17.08 2.18
CA PHE A 547 -26.50 16.43 3.45
C PHE A 547 -25.44 15.35 3.25
N SER A 548 -24.73 14.97 4.32
CA SER A 548 -23.75 13.88 4.31
C SER A 548 -24.24 12.68 5.12
N ILE A 549 -23.75 11.49 4.78
CA ILE A 549 -24.02 10.23 5.49
C ILE A 549 -22.69 9.53 5.74
N ASP A 550 -22.29 9.45 7.00
CA ASP A 550 -20.94 9.07 7.41
C ASP A 550 -20.93 8.00 8.53
N PRO A 551 -19.80 7.30 8.75
CA PRO A 551 -19.65 6.46 9.93
C PRO A 551 -19.68 7.29 11.23
N PRO A 552 -20.05 6.68 12.37
CA PRO A 552 -20.02 7.36 13.65
C PRO A 552 -18.60 7.86 13.99
N GLY A 553 -18.50 9.12 14.44
CA GLY A 553 -17.22 9.76 14.78
C GLY A 553 -16.38 10.23 13.59
N CYS A 554 -16.91 10.22 12.35
CA CYS A 554 -16.23 10.77 11.18
C CYS A 554 -15.87 12.26 11.38
N GLN A 555 -14.63 12.65 11.06
CA GLN A 555 -14.17 14.05 11.18
C GLN A 555 -13.85 14.68 9.81
N ASP A 556 -13.54 13.83 8.83
CA ASP A 556 -13.12 14.11 7.46
C ASP A 556 -14.28 13.77 6.50
N VAL A 557 -15.29 14.65 6.45
CA VAL A 557 -16.46 14.49 5.58
C VAL A 557 -16.08 14.94 4.17
N ASP A 558 -15.80 13.97 3.30
CA ASP A 558 -15.40 14.20 1.91
C ASP A 558 -16.58 14.49 0.99
N ASP A 559 -17.71 13.79 1.19
CA ASP A 559 -18.84 13.77 0.27
C ASP A 559 -20.16 14.22 0.90
N ALA A 560 -20.99 14.83 0.07
CA ALA A 560 -22.37 15.18 0.37
C ALA A 560 -23.25 14.91 -0.86
N LEU A 561 -24.53 14.65 -0.61
CA LEU A 561 -25.50 14.23 -1.60
C LEU A 561 -26.67 15.23 -1.67
N SER A 562 -27.26 15.35 -2.85
CA SER A 562 -28.54 16.03 -3.05
C SER A 562 -29.39 15.34 -4.10
N VAL A 563 -30.71 15.48 -3.95
CA VAL A 563 -31.68 15.00 -4.92
C VAL A 563 -32.89 15.93 -4.95
N GLN A 564 -33.37 16.27 -6.14
CA GLN A 564 -34.59 17.05 -6.29
C GLN A 564 -35.32 16.77 -7.61
N TRP A 565 -36.64 16.95 -7.60
CA TRP A 565 -37.44 16.94 -8.82
C TRP A 565 -37.21 18.21 -9.62
N LEU A 566 -37.05 18.06 -10.94
CA LEU A 566 -37.03 19.18 -11.89
C LEU A 566 -38.40 19.36 -12.54
N PRO A 567 -38.68 20.56 -13.10
CA PRO A 567 -39.86 20.74 -13.94
C PRO A 567 -39.88 19.72 -15.08
N PRO A 568 -41.04 19.10 -15.38
CA PRO A 568 -41.15 18.14 -16.46
C PRO A 568 -40.89 18.82 -17.81
N ILE A 569 -40.32 18.06 -18.74
CA ILE A 569 -40.11 18.51 -20.12
C ILE A 569 -41.07 17.73 -21.02
N VAL A 570 -41.68 18.43 -21.98
CA VAL A 570 -42.55 17.83 -23.00
C VAL A 570 -41.68 17.52 -24.21
N ASP A 571 -41.68 16.26 -24.66
CA ASP A 571 -40.97 15.88 -25.88
C ASP A 571 -41.67 16.34 -27.16
N GLU A 572 -41.03 16.14 -28.31
CA GLU A 572 -41.58 16.49 -29.64
C GLU A 572 -42.91 15.78 -29.95
N TYR A 573 -43.25 14.71 -29.21
CA TYR A 573 -44.46 13.92 -29.37
C TYR A 573 -45.56 14.28 -28.35
N GLY A 574 -45.34 15.31 -27.52
CA GLY A 574 -46.31 15.76 -26.52
C GLY A 574 -46.36 14.93 -25.25
N LYS A 575 -45.38 14.03 -25.02
CA LYS A 575 -45.28 13.24 -23.78
C LYS A 575 -44.49 14.04 -22.74
N GLU A 576 -45.06 14.17 -21.55
CA GLU A 576 -44.35 14.72 -20.39
C GLU A 576 -43.40 13.68 -19.81
N HIS A 577 -42.12 14.05 -19.70
CA HIS A 577 -41.09 13.25 -19.05
C HIS A 577 -40.75 13.84 -17.69
N LYS A 578 -40.81 13.00 -16.66
CA LYS A 578 -40.43 13.42 -15.31
C LYS A 578 -38.92 13.44 -15.19
N ARG A 579 -38.36 14.57 -14.76
CA ARG A 579 -36.91 14.73 -14.61
C ARG A 579 -36.52 14.94 -13.17
N LEU A 580 -35.35 14.44 -12.84
CA LEU A 580 -34.77 14.50 -11.51
C LEU A 580 -33.31 14.98 -11.61
N GLN A 581 -32.91 15.84 -10.70
CA GLN A 581 -31.52 16.21 -10.52
C GLN A 581 -30.92 15.40 -9.37
N LEU A 582 -29.84 14.68 -9.66
CA LEU A 582 -29.00 14.01 -8.67
C LEU A 582 -27.68 14.77 -8.55
N GLY A 583 -27.23 15.06 -7.33
CA GLY A 583 -25.97 15.74 -7.08
C GLY A 583 -25.06 14.97 -6.15
N VAL A 584 -23.79 14.87 -6.55
CA VAL A 584 -22.68 14.42 -5.69
C VAL A 584 -21.70 15.59 -5.54
N HIS A 585 -21.45 15.99 -4.30
CA HIS A 585 -20.64 17.16 -3.95
C HIS A 585 -19.43 16.71 -3.13
N ILE A 586 -18.22 16.96 -3.65
CA ILE A 586 -16.98 16.50 -3.02
C ILE A 586 -16.16 17.70 -2.54
N ALA A 587 -15.54 17.62 -1.36
CA ALA A 587 -14.67 18.66 -0.82
C ALA A 587 -13.63 19.18 -1.83
N ASP A 588 -13.56 20.50 -2.05
CA ASP A 588 -12.61 21.12 -3.00
C ASP A 588 -11.22 21.33 -2.38
N VAL A 589 -10.52 20.23 -2.10
CA VAL A 589 -9.14 20.25 -1.58
C VAL A 589 -8.17 20.91 -2.57
N SER A 590 -8.44 20.77 -3.88
CA SER A 590 -7.60 21.32 -4.95
C SER A 590 -7.48 22.85 -4.93
N TYR A 591 -8.43 23.54 -4.29
CA TYR A 591 -8.39 24.98 -4.06
C TYR A 591 -7.40 25.37 -2.97
N PHE A 592 -7.31 24.59 -1.89
CA PHE A 592 -6.45 24.87 -0.73
C PHE A 592 -5.03 24.33 -0.89
N VAL A 593 -4.84 23.33 -1.75
CA VAL A 593 -3.54 22.66 -1.96
C VAL A 593 -3.11 22.85 -3.43
N PRO A 594 -2.38 23.94 -3.76
CA PRO A 594 -1.85 24.18 -5.10
C PRO A 594 -0.85 23.12 -5.53
N SER A 595 -0.77 22.85 -6.83
CA SER A 595 0.24 21.93 -7.38
C SER A 595 1.67 22.44 -7.07
N GLY A 596 2.52 21.55 -6.56
CA GLY A 596 3.92 21.86 -6.23
C GLY A 596 4.15 22.57 -4.89
N SER A 597 3.12 22.78 -4.07
CA SER A 597 3.28 23.33 -2.71
C SER A 597 3.98 22.36 -1.75
N TYR A 598 4.41 22.83 -0.57
CA TYR A 598 4.99 21.97 0.48
C TYR A 598 3.99 20.90 0.93
N ILE A 599 2.71 21.27 1.06
CA ILE A 599 1.63 20.34 1.41
C ILE A 599 1.33 19.37 0.26
N ASP A 600 1.33 19.81 -1.00
CA ASP A 600 1.13 18.91 -2.16
C ASP A 600 2.22 17.84 -2.22
N SER A 601 3.48 18.23 -1.97
CA SER A 601 4.62 17.32 -1.97
C SER A 601 4.51 16.26 -0.86
N GLU A 602 4.05 16.65 0.33
CA GLU A 602 3.80 15.73 1.44
C GLU A 602 2.59 14.83 1.18
N ALA A 603 1.51 15.36 0.63
CA ALA A 603 0.33 14.60 0.25
C ALA A 603 0.68 13.55 -0.82
N ARG A 604 1.53 13.91 -1.79
CA ARG A 604 2.07 12.97 -2.79
C ARG A 604 2.91 11.87 -2.15
N ARG A 605 3.79 12.24 -1.20
CA ARG A 605 4.63 11.30 -0.45
C ARG A 605 3.80 10.28 0.32
N ARG A 606 2.80 10.75 1.09
CA ARG A 606 1.88 9.88 1.86
C ARG A 606 0.93 9.09 0.96
N SER A 607 0.46 9.69 -0.15
CA SER A 607 -0.51 9.17 -1.13
C SER A 607 -1.90 8.81 -0.60
N THR A 608 -2.02 8.29 0.62
CA THR A 608 -3.27 7.88 1.26
C THR A 608 -3.20 8.12 2.77
N SER A 609 -4.34 8.42 3.41
CA SER A 609 -4.47 8.34 4.87
C SER A 609 -4.42 6.88 5.32
N ILE A 610 -3.84 6.62 6.49
CA ILE A 610 -3.68 5.28 7.08
C ILE A 610 -4.62 5.17 8.28
N TYR A 611 -5.53 4.19 8.24
CA TYR A 611 -6.48 3.93 9.32
C TYR A 611 -6.02 2.71 10.14
N LEU A 612 -5.83 2.91 11.43
CA LEU A 612 -5.59 1.86 12.42
C LEU A 612 -6.86 1.62 13.23
N ALA A 613 -6.85 0.62 14.12
CA ALA A 613 -8.02 0.33 14.95
C ALA A 613 -8.31 1.45 15.97
N ASP A 614 -7.28 2.02 16.60
CA ASP A 614 -7.40 3.09 17.60
C ASP A 614 -7.35 4.51 17.00
N ARG A 615 -6.51 4.72 15.98
CA ARG A 615 -6.23 6.06 15.43
C ARG A 615 -6.13 6.07 13.91
N ARG A 616 -5.86 7.25 13.35
CA ARG A 616 -5.53 7.42 11.94
C ARG A 616 -4.35 8.37 11.77
N TYR A 617 -3.67 8.24 10.64
CA TYR A 617 -2.65 9.18 10.20
C TYR A 617 -3.11 9.83 8.89
N ASP A 618 -3.32 11.15 8.96
CA ASP A 618 -3.91 11.91 7.86
C ASP A 618 -2.90 12.17 6.75
N MET A 619 -3.36 12.12 5.50
CA MET A 619 -2.58 12.58 4.33
C MET A 619 -2.34 14.09 4.36
N LEU A 620 -3.33 14.85 4.83
CA LEU A 620 -3.31 16.32 4.91
C LEU A 620 -3.29 16.79 6.37
N PRO A 621 -2.79 18.00 6.66
CA PRO A 621 -2.86 18.58 8.01
C PRO A 621 -4.30 18.64 8.55
N GLY A 622 -4.45 18.43 9.86
CA GLY A 622 -5.74 18.41 10.56
C GLY A 622 -6.65 19.63 10.31
N LEU A 623 -6.06 20.81 10.09
CA LEU A 623 -6.81 22.03 9.74
C LEU A 623 -7.53 21.90 8.38
N LEU A 624 -6.89 21.27 7.39
CA LEU A 624 -7.50 21.02 6.10
C LEU A 624 -8.49 19.85 6.16
N SER A 625 -8.07 18.71 6.72
CA SER A 625 -8.86 17.49 6.73
C SER A 625 -10.09 17.56 7.65
N GLY A 626 -9.93 18.13 8.85
CA GLY A 626 -10.95 18.13 9.89
C GLY A 626 -11.84 19.39 9.94
N ASP A 627 -11.51 20.47 9.24
CA ASP A 627 -12.28 21.73 9.32
C ASP A 627 -12.55 22.40 7.95
N LEU A 628 -11.49 22.83 7.24
CA LEU A 628 -11.64 23.69 6.06
C LEU A 628 -12.25 22.96 4.86
N CYS A 629 -11.80 21.73 4.58
CA CYS A 629 -12.29 20.95 3.45
C CYS A 629 -13.51 20.09 3.85
N SER A 630 -13.58 19.67 5.11
CA SER A 630 -14.66 18.82 5.62
C SER A 630 -16.03 19.51 5.47
N LEU A 631 -16.98 18.81 4.86
CA LEU A 631 -18.32 19.31 4.53
C LEU A 631 -19.27 19.29 5.75
N TRP A 632 -18.85 19.94 6.83
CA TRP A 632 -19.60 20.04 8.07
C TRP A 632 -20.99 20.65 7.87
N SER A 633 -21.96 20.12 8.62
CA SER A 633 -23.31 20.65 8.66
C SER A 633 -23.35 22.07 9.25
N GLY A 634 -24.30 22.87 8.77
CA GLY A 634 -24.51 24.26 9.20
C GLY A 634 -23.42 25.24 8.76
N ARG A 635 -22.48 24.83 7.88
CA ARG A 635 -21.36 25.66 7.43
C ARG A 635 -21.27 25.73 5.91
N ASP A 636 -20.91 26.90 5.41
CA ASP A 636 -20.63 27.10 3.99
C ASP A 636 -19.24 26.54 3.65
N ARG A 637 -19.19 25.72 2.59
CA ARG A 637 -17.97 25.03 2.15
C ARG A 637 -17.85 25.02 0.63
N TYR A 638 -16.61 24.94 0.15
CA TYR A 638 -16.31 24.76 -1.27
C TYR A 638 -16.34 23.29 -1.64
N ALA A 639 -17.01 23.00 -2.75
CA ALA A 639 -17.06 21.66 -3.31
C ALA A 639 -16.77 21.66 -4.81
N VAL A 640 -16.36 20.51 -5.32
CA VAL A 640 -16.40 20.14 -6.73
C VAL A 640 -17.59 19.19 -6.88
N SER A 641 -18.59 19.61 -7.66
CA SER A 641 -19.84 18.86 -7.79
C SER A 641 -20.00 18.26 -9.17
N VAL A 642 -20.67 17.13 -9.20
CA VAL A 642 -21.22 16.51 -10.41
C VAL A 642 -22.73 16.44 -10.25
N LEU A 643 -23.44 17.03 -11.20
CA LEU A 643 -24.91 17.09 -11.21
C LEU A 643 -25.42 16.38 -12.45
N TRP A 644 -26.30 15.42 -12.28
CA TRP A 644 -26.95 14.69 -13.37
C TRP A 644 -28.41 15.06 -13.45
N GLU A 645 -28.91 15.25 -14.66
CA GLU A 645 -30.34 15.33 -14.95
C GLU A 645 -30.79 13.99 -15.51
N ILE A 646 -31.53 13.23 -14.72
CA ILE A 646 -32.02 11.89 -15.03
C ILE A 646 -33.48 12.00 -15.46
N ASP A 647 -33.81 11.47 -16.63
CA ASP A 647 -35.21 11.24 -17.01
C ASP A 647 -35.70 9.99 -16.30
N MET A 648 -36.73 10.08 -15.47
CA MET A 648 -37.22 8.96 -14.66
C MET A 648 -38.04 7.94 -15.46
N ASP A 649 -38.48 8.26 -16.67
CA ASP A 649 -39.25 7.34 -17.50
C ASP A 649 -38.35 6.36 -18.29
N SER A 650 -37.23 6.85 -18.81
CA SER A 650 -36.18 6.03 -19.47
C SER A 650 -35.06 5.61 -18.50
N PHE A 651 -34.86 6.41 -17.46
CA PHE A 651 -33.68 6.44 -16.59
C PHE A 651 -32.39 6.85 -17.33
N ASP A 652 -32.53 7.53 -18.47
CA ASP A 652 -31.39 8.01 -19.24
C ASP A 652 -30.88 9.34 -18.66
N ILE A 653 -29.57 9.55 -18.80
CA ILE A 653 -28.92 10.77 -18.32
C ILE A 653 -29.00 11.80 -19.45
N SER A 654 -29.86 12.80 -19.25
CA SER A 654 -30.13 13.85 -20.22
C SER A 654 -29.04 14.92 -20.26
N ASN A 655 -28.48 15.28 -19.10
CA ASN A 655 -27.44 16.31 -18.99
C ASN A 655 -26.53 16.02 -17.79
N ILE A 656 -25.27 16.47 -17.88
CA ILE A 656 -24.28 16.35 -16.82
C ILE A 656 -23.52 17.66 -16.69
N TRP A 657 -23.50 18.21 -15.48
CA TRP A 657 -22.74 19.39 -15.15
C TRP A 657 -21.60 19.04 -14.18
N TYR A 658 -20.40 19.55 -14.48
CA TYR A 658 -19.21 19.42 -13.63
C TYR A 658 -18.71 20.82 -13.29
N GLY A 659 -18.28 21.04 -12.06
CA GLY A 659 -17.61 22.30 -11.72
C GLY A 659 -17.50 22.59 -10.24
N ARG A 660 -16.95 23.75 -9.94
CA ARG A 660 -16.83 24.28 -8.58
C ARG A 660 -18.14 24.88 -8.11
N THR A 661 -18.53 24.50 -6.90
CA THR A 661 -19.73 25.00 -6.23
C THR A 661 -19.40 25.58 -4.86
N VAL A 662 -20.35 26.34 -4.33
CA VAL A 662 -20.44 26.65 -2.90
C VAL A 662 -21.69 25.96 -2.38
N ILE A 663 -21.53 25.20 -1.30
CA ILE A 663 -22.60 24.40 -0.70
C ILE A 663 -22.77 24.73 0.77
N HIS A 664 -23.94 24.40 1.31
CA HIS A 664 -24.23 24.42 2.74
C HIS A 664 -24.85 23.07 3.10
N SER A 665 -24.10 22.22 3.82
CA SER A 665 -24.64 20.94 4.27
C SER A 665 -25.66 21.19 5.38
N ASN A 666 -26.91 20.77 5.19
CA ASN A 666 -27.98 20.96 6.16
C ASN A 666 -27.89 19.95 7.30
N TYR A 667 -27.46 18.71 7.03
CA TYR A 667 -27.42 17.62 7.99
C TYR A 667 -26.17 16.78 7.83
N LYS A 668 -25.63 16.30 8.96
CA LYS A 668 -24.62 15.25 9.01
C LYS A 668 -25.22 14.02 9.68
N LEU A 669 -25.53 12.98 8.90
CA LEU A 669 -26.21 11.78 9.37
C LEU A 669 -25.23 10.63 9.57
N THR A 670 -25.54 9.71 10.49
CA THR A 670 -24.89 8.39 10.52
C THR A 670 -25.64 7.39 9.64
N TYR A 671 -24.94 6.34 9.18
CA TYR A 671 -25.56 5.26 8.41
C TYR A 671 -26.76 4.63 9.14
N GLU A 672 -26.62 4.37 10.44
CA GLU A 672 -27.67 3.77 11.26
C GLU A 672 -28.88 4.70 11.42
N LEU A 673 -28.65 6.01 11.53
CA LEU A 673 -29.74 6.99 11.60
C LEU A 673 -30.47 7.11 10.27
N ALA A 674 -29.74 7.22 9.15
CA ALA A 674 -30.36 7.27 7.83
C ALA A 674 -31.16 5.99 7.52
N GLN A 675 -30.64 4.82 7.90
CA GLN A 675 -31.34 3.55 7.78
C GLN A 675 -32.62 3.52 8.64
N ARG A 676 -32.55 3.95 9.91
CA ARG A 676 -33.73 4.03 10.79
C ARG A 676 -34.82 4.93 10.21
N ILE A 677 -34.45 6.06 9.59
CA ILE A 677 -35.41 6.95 8.91
C ILE A 677 -36.08 6.22 7.75
N TYR A 678 -35.29 5.55 6.90
CA TYR A 678 -35.81 4.79 5.76
C TYR A 678 -36.74 3.65 6.17
N ASP A 679 -36.32 2.80 7.12
CA ASP A 679 -37.09 1.65 7.59
C ASP A 679 -38.44 2.09 8.20
N SER A 680 -38.43 3.21 8.92
CA SER A 680 -39.62 3.77 9.56
C SER A 680 -40.66 4.25 8.54
N VAL A 681 -40.24 4.80 7.40
CA VAL A 681 -41.17 5.26 6.34
C VAL A 681 -41.71 4.09 5.52
N THR A 682 -40.85 3.13 5.19
CA THR A 682 -41.18 2.02 4.28
C THR A 682 -42.15 1.01 4.90
N ALA A 683 -42.05 0.76 6.22
CA ALA A 683 -42.88 -0.23 6.91
C ALA A 683 -44.40 0.04 6.88
N GLU A 684 -44.84 1.27 6.60
CA GLU A 684 -46.24 1.67 6.78
C GLU A 684 -46.92 2.27 5.53
N ASN A 685 -46.26 2.30 4.35
CA ASN A 685 -46.78 3.05 3.19
C ASN A 685 -47.21 4.47 3.60
N ILE A 686 -46.39 5.13 4.42
CA ILE A 686 -46.73 6.41 5.05
C ILE A 686 -46.97 7.46 3.97
N SER A 687 -48.24 7.70 3.63
CA SER A 687 -48.65 8.76 2.71
C SER A 687 -48.42 10.12 3.37
N SER A 688 -47.98 11.10 2.58
CA SER A 688 -47.46 12.41 2.98
C SER A 688 -48.49 13.32 3.70
N ASN A 689 -48.85 13.00 4.94
CA ASN A 689 -49.75 13.80 5.79
C ASN A 689 -49.07 14.13 7.14
N SER A 690 -49.43 15.25 7.77
CA SER A 690 -48.79 15.71 9.03
C SER A 690 -48.90 14.70 10.19
N PHE A 691 -50.02 13.96 10.26
CA PHE A 691 -50.23 12.89 11.24
C PHE A 691 -49.20 11.75 11.12
N ALA A 692 -48.75 11.50 9.90
CA ALA A 692 -47.81 10.44 9.56
C ALA A 692 -46.37 10.75 10.01
N MET A 693 -46.00 12.03 10.06
CA MET A 693 -44.71 12.48 10.60
C MET A 693 -44.66 12.43 12.13
N GLU A 694 -45.80 12.59 12.81
CA GLU A 694 -45.85 12.41 14.28
C GLU A 694 -45.61 10.93 14.67
N GLU A 695 -46.10 10.00 13.85
CA GLU A 695 -45.87 8.57 14.03
C GLU A 695 -44.40 8.18 13.77
N LEU A 696 -43.78 8.76 12.73
CA LEU A 696 -42.34 8.64 12.47
C LEU A 696 -41.52 9.11 13.67
N VAL A 697 -41.80 10.32 14.18
CA VAL A 697 -41.11 10.87 15.36
C VAL A 697 -41.27 9.97 16.58
N LYS A 698 -42.46 9.38 16.77
CA LYS A 698 -42.70 8.44 17.87
C LYS A 698 -41.84 7.18 17.76
N LYS A 699 -41.68 6.62 16.55
CA LYS A 699 -40.82 5.45 16.30
C LYS A 699 -39.33 5.73 16.44
N LEU A 700 -38.92 6.94 16.09
CA LEU A 700 -37.55 7.41 16.31
C LEU A 700 -37.25 7.74 17.80
N GLY A 701 -38.14 7.41 18.73
CA GLY A 701 -37.95 7.60 20.17
C GLY A 701 -38.49 8.92 20.72
N GLY A 702 -39.29 9.65 19.93
CA GLY A 702 -39.87 10.94 20.28
C GLY A 702 -39.05 12.13 19.77
N LEU A 703 -39.60 13.35 19.91
CA LEU A 703 -39.00 14.57 19.35
C LEU A 703 -37.63 14.89 19.98
N GLU A 704 -37.47 14.64 21.28
CA GLU A 704 -36.20 14.84 21.99
C GLU A 704 -35.11 13.89 21.51
N ALA A 705 -35.44 12.64 21.19
CA ALA A 705 -34.49 11.67 20.66
C ALA A 705 -34.03 12.09 19.25
N VAL A 706 -34.97 12.47 18.38
CA VAL A 706 -34.65 12.99 17.04
C VAL A 706 -33.77 14.24 17.10
N LYS A 707 -34.06 15.16 18.02
CA LYS A 707 -33.24 16.35 18.24
C LYS A 707 -31.84 16.02 18.79
N ASN A 708 -31.69 14.94 19.54
CA ASN A 708 -30.37 14.48 20.00
C ASN A 708 -29.57 13.80 18.88
N ASP A 709 -30.24 12.99 18.07
CA ASP A 709 -29.64 12.27 16.95
C ASP A 709 -29.31 13.18 15.76
N ILE A 710 -30.08 14.26 15.54
CA ILE A 710 -29.85 15.29 14.53
C ILE A 710 -29.68 16.65 15.23
N PRO A 711 -28.45 17.02 15.60
CA PRO A 711 -28.16 18.25 16.35
C PRO A 711 -28.69 19.52 15.67
N GLU A 712 -28.77 19.53 14.34
CA GLU A 712 -29.21 20.66 13.53
C GLU A 712 -30.72 20.96 13.69
N LEU A 713 -31.50 20.03 14.24
CA LEU A 713 -32.93 20.21 14.52
C LEU A 713 -33.23 20.72 15.94
N LYS A 714 -32.21 20.85 16.81
CA LYS A 714 -32.41 21.21 18.23
C LYS A 714 -33.10 22.55 18.41
N GLU A 715 -32.66 23.56 17.66
CA GLU A 715 -33.11 24.95 17.78
C GLU A 715 -34.44 25.24 17.06
N LEU A 716 -34.95 24.31 16.24
CA LEU A 716 -36.16 24.50 15.47
C LEU A 716 -37.44 24.30 16.30
N ASN A 717 -38.49 25.04 15.91
CA ASN A 717 -39.83 24.88 16.44
C ASN A 717 -40.41 23.52 16.02
N ARG A 718 -41.47 23.05 16.70
CA ARG A 718 -42.07 21.72 16.43
C ARG A 718 -42.48 21.56 14.96
N ASP A 719 -43.20 22.53 14.41
CA ASP A 719 -43.74 22.44 13.04
C ASP A 719 -42.63 22.54 11.98
N GLU A 720 -41.63 23.37 12.23
CA GLU A 720 -40.43 23.50 11.37
C GLU A 720 -39.62 22.21 11.36
N CYS A 721 -39.45 21.58 12.54
CA CYS A 721 -38.76 20.29 12.67
C CYS A 721 -39.49 19.19 11.89
N LEU A 722 -40.82 19.10 11.99
CA LEU A 722 -41.61 18.14 11.23
C LEU A 722 -41.50 18.35 9.72
N THR A 723 -41.51 19.60 9.27
CA THR A 723 -41.38 19.94 7.84
C THR A 723 -39.98 19.61 7.31
N ALA A 724 -38.94 19.92 8.08
CA ALA A 724 -37.56 19.59 7.76
C ALA A 724 -37.35 18.07 7.66
N LEU A 725 -37.91 17.31 8.60
CA LEU A 725 -37.83 15.85 8.63
C LEU A 725 -38.60 15.19 7.47
N ASP A 726 -39.74 15.75 7.07
CA ASP A 726 -40.47 15.31 5.87
C ASP A 726 -39.65 15.52 4.59
N LYS A 727 -39.00 16.69 4.44
CA LYS A 727 -38.12 16.96 3.28
C LYS A 727 -36.92 16.02 3.26
N LEU A 728 -36.30 15.78 4.42
CA LEU A 728 -35.14 14.89 4.56
C LEU A 728 -35.50 13.43 4.24
N SER A 729 -36.58 12.92 4.84
CA SER A 729 -37.01 11.53 4.63
C SER A 729 -37.38 11.25 3.17
N LYS A 730 -38.08 12.17 2.49
CA LYS A 730 -38.36 12.08 1.05
C LYS A 730 -37.08 12.06 0.21
N SER A 731 -36.09 12.87 0.58
CA SER A 731 -34.81 12.90 -0.14
C SER A 731 -34.03 11.60 0.03
N ILE A 732 -34.02 11.02 1.23
CA ILE A 732 -33.39 9.71 1.51
C ILE A 732 -34.05 8.60 0.68
N LEU A 733 -35.39 8.56 0.63
CA LEU A 733 -36.13 7.58 -0.17
C LEU A 733 -35.78 7.68 -1.66
N LEU A 734 -35.80 8.90 -2.21
CA LEU A 734 -35.45 9.13 -3.61
C LEU A 734 -34.01 8.67 -3.90
N LEU A 735 -33.04 8.98 -3.02
CA LEU A 735 -31.66 8.53 -3.19
C LEU A 735 -31.54 7.00 -3.25
N ILE A 736 -32.23 6.29 -2.35
CA ILE A 736 -32.22 4.82 -2.30
C ILE A 736 -32.87 4.25 -3.57
N ASP A 737 -34.00 4.79 -4.01
CA ASP A 737 -34.69 4.35 -5.22
C ASP A 737 -33.78 4.47 -6.45
N ILE A 738 -33.11 5.62 -6.60
CA ILE A 738 -32.19 5.86 -7.72
C ILE A 738 -30.96 4.95 -7.64
N ALA A 739 -30.33 4.89 -6.46
CA ALA A 739 -29.14 4.07 -6.27
C ALA A 739 -29.44 2.57 -6.50
N SER A 740 -30.60 2.10 -6.08
CA SER A 740 -31.06 0.72 -6.32
C SER A 740 -31.20 0.44 -7.82
N ASN A 741 -31.80 1.35 -8.58
CA ASN A 741 -31.91 1.21 -10.04
C ASN A 741 -30.53 1.23 -10.74
N ILE A 742 -29.62 2.12 -10.34
CA ILE A 742 -28.24 2.17 -10.88
C ILE A 742 -27.53 0.84 -10.56
N ARG A 743 -27.65 0.35 -9.33
CA ARG A 743 -27.07 -0.91 -8.86
C ARG A 743 -27.61 -2.08 -9.68
N GLU A 744 -28.91 -2.21 -9.86
CA GLU A 744 -29.51 -3.28 -10.66
C GLU A 744 -28.98 -3.33 -12.09
N ARG A 745 -28.86 -2.16 -12.76
CA ARG A 745 -28.27 -2.07 -14.10
C ARG A 745 -26.81 -2.50 -14.12
N ARG A 746 -26.02 -2.10 -13.12
CA ARG A 746 -24.61 -2.52 -12.98
C ARG A 746 -24.50 -4.03 -12.75
N LEU A 747 -25.34 -4.61 -11.90
CA LEU A 747 -25.38 -6.05 -11.65
C LEU A 747 -25.79 -6.83 -12.90
N ALA A 748 -26.77 -6.33 -13.67
CA ALA A 748 -27.18 -6.92 -14.94
C ALA A 748 -26.04 -6.96 -15.98
N LYS A 749 -25.12 -5.99 -15.93
CA LYS A 749 -23.90 -5.95 -16.75
C LYS A 749 -22.74 -6.80 -16.19
N GLY A 750 -22.94 -7.48 -15.05
CA GLY A 750 -21.96 -8.39 -14.44
C GLY A 750 -21.14 -7.76 -13.31
N GLY A 751 -21.62 -6.70 -12.67
CA GLY A 751 -21.03 -6.16 -11.45
C GLY A 751 -21.01 -7.23 -10.34
N LEU A 752 -19.88 -7.38 -9.66
CA LEU A 752 -19.70 -8.39 -8.61
C LEU A 752 -19.95 -7.77 -7.24
N GLU A 753 -20.75 -8.47 -6.42
CA GLU A 753 -20.94 -8.16 -5.01
C GLU A 753 -20.14 -9.14 -4.18
N LEU A 754 -18.98 -8.69 -3.73
CA LEU A 754 -18.09 -9.47 -2.90
C LEU A 754 -18.24 -8.95 -1.47
N GLU A 755 -18.91 -9.73 -0.63
CA GLU A 755 -19.03 -9.42 0.79
C GLU A 755 -17.77 -9.92 1.52
N SER A 756 -17.26 -9.12 2.46
CA SER A 756 -16.34 -9.58 3.49
C SER A 756 -16.88 -9.23 4.88
N VAL A 757 -16.40 -9.96 5.89
CA VAL A 757 -16.78 -9.73 7.28
C VAL A 757 -15.85 -8.69 7.88
N GLU A 758 -16.25 -7.41 7.85
CA GLU A 758 -15.52 -6.37 8.57
C GLU A 758 -15.81 -6.44 10.07
N VAL A 759 -14.77 -6.32 10.90
CA VAL A 759 -14.91 -6.35 12.37
C VAL A 759 -14.52 -5.00 12.94
N SER A 760 -15.38 -4.47 13.82
CA SER A 760 -15.15 -3.25 14.57
C SER A 760 -14.68 -3.55 15.99
N VAL A 761 -13.73 -2.77 16.48
CA VAL A 761 -13.24 -2.85 17.86
C VAL A 761 -14.05 -1.90 18.72
N GLN A 762 -14.68 -2.41 19.78
CA GLN A 762 -15.40 -1.60 20.75
C GLN A 762 -14.49 -1.23 21.93
N PHE A 763 -14.34 0.07 22.13
CA PHE A 763 -13.57 0.65 23.22
C PHE A 763 -14.52 1.16 24.31
N ALA A 764 -14.08 1.09 25.57
CA ALA A 764 -14.83 1.65 26.70
C ALA A 764 -15.16 3.14 26.52
N ASN A 765 -14.31 3.90 25.83
CA ASN A 765 -14.61 5.25 25.35
C ASN A 765 -14.72 5.24 23.82
N PRO A 766 -15.94 5.15 23.24
CA PRO A 766 -16.13 5.07 21.79
C PRO A 766 -15.66 6.31 21.03
N GLU A 767 -15.84 7.51 21.59
CA GLU A 767 -15.49 8.78 20.92
C GLU A 767 -13.98 8.95 20.75
N THR A 768 -13.20 8.62 21.78
CA THR A 768 -11.75 8.75 21.76
C THR A 768 -11.04 7.48 21.31
N ARG A 769 -11.76 6.36 21.17
CA ARG A 769 -11.21 5.02 20.88
C ARG A 769 -10.09 4.63 21.84
N THR A 770 -10.31 4.89 23.13
CA THR A 770 -9.33 4.62 24.20
C THR A 770 -9.94 3.81 25.34
N GLY A 771 -9.06 3.24 26.16
CA GLY A 771 -9.44 2.45 27.33
C GLY A 771 -9.47 0.95 27.03
N LYS A 772 -10.16 0.22 27.90
CA LYS A 772 -10.25 -1.25 27.82
C LYS A 772 -11.05 -1.66 26.58
N LEU A 773 -10.65 -2.77 25.95
CA LEU A 773 -11.37 -3.40 24.84
C LEU A 773 -12.58 -4.16 25.39
N GLU A 774 -13.78 -3.76 24.99
CA GLU A 774 -15.03 -4.34 25.48
C GLU A 774 -15.47 -5.54 24.66
N ASP A 775 -15.55 -5.37 23.33
CA ASP A 775 -15.92 -6.44 22.40
C ASP A 775 -15.36 -6.22 20.98
N LEU A 776 -15.47 -7.28 20.17
CA LEU A 776 -15.16 -7.29 18.75
C LEU A 776 -16.43 -7.69 17.99
N ILE A 777 -17.02 -6.75 17.26
CA ILE A 777 -18.34 -6.96 16.64
C ILE A 777 -18.24 -6.84 15.11
N PRO A 778 -18.71 -7.85 14.35
CA PRO A 778 -18.88 -7.75 12.91
C PRO A 778 -19.80 -6.58 12.54
N LYS A 779 -19.42 -5.78 11.56
CA LYS A 779 -20.29 -4.73 11.05
C LYS A 779 -21.47 -5.33 10.31
N GLU A 780 -22.66 -4.82 10.59
CA GLU A 780 -23.86 -5.21 9.86
C GLU A 780 -23.92 -4.46 8.53
N PRO A 781 -24.16 -5.15 7.40
CA PRO A 781 -24.41 -4.49 6.13
C PRO A 781 -25.78 -3.79 6.21
N LEU A 782 -25.80 -2.51 5.85
CA LEU A 782 -27.02 -1.68 5.81
C LEU A 782 -27.25 -1.24 4.37
N GLU A 783 -28.50 -1.02 3.97
CA GLU A 783 -28.81 -0.57 2.60
C GLU A 783 -28.26 0.84 2.31
N MET A 784 -28.16 1.68 3.34
CA MET A 784 -27.50 2.99 3.22
C MET A 784 -26.03 2.90 2.82
N HIS A 785 -25.30 1.85 3.25
CA HIS A 785 -23.92 1.64 2.80
C HIS A 785 -23.86 1.39 1.29
N ASN A 786 -24.79 0.57 0.77
CA ASN A 786 -24.90 0.26 -0.66
C ASN A 786 -25.28 1.51 -1.47
N THR A 787 -26.24 2.30 -0.96
CA THR A 787 -26.74 3.51 -1.60
C THR A 787 -25.62 4.53 -1.81
N VAL A 788 -24.87 4.87 -0.75
CA VAL A 788 -23.75 5.81 -0.85
C VAL A 788 -22.67 5.24 -1.77
N ALA A 789 -22.31 3.97 -1.62
CA ALA A 789 -21.29 3.33 -2.46
C ALA A 789 -21.64 3.40 -3.96
N GLU A 790 -22.89 3.13 -4.34
CA GLU A 790 -23.32 3.15 -5.74
C GLU A 790 -23.27 4.57 -6.34
N LEU A 791 -23.72 5.58 -5.60
CA LEU A 791 -23.67 6.98 -6.04
C LEU A 791 -22.21 7.45 -6.21
N MET A 792 -21.30 7.02 -5.34
CA MET A 792 -19.88 7.30 -5.48
C MET A 792 -19.26 6.57 -6.68
N ILE A 793 -19.61 5.31 -6.93
CA ILE A 793 -19.16 4.55 -8.12
C ILE A 793 -19.64 5.26 -9.40
N PHE A 794 -20.88 5.72 -9.41
CA PHE A 794 -21.47 6.45 -10.52
C PHE A 794 -20.74 7.78 -10.79
N ALA A 795 -20.46 8.56 -9.75
CA ALA A 795 -19.67 9.80 -9.85
C ALA A 795 -18.28 9.55 -10.44
N ASN A 796 -17.57 8.56 -9.87
CA ASN A 796 -16.24 8.16 -10.29
C ASN A 796 -16.18 7.73 -11.77
N HIS A 797 -17.17 6.99 -12.23
CA HIS A 797 -17.26 6.56 -13.63
C HIS A 797 -17.41 7.74 -14.59
N TRP A 798 -18.33 8.66 -14.31
CA TRP A 798 -18.58 9.82 -15.16
C TRP A 798 -17.42 10.79 -15.20
N VAL A 799 -16.73 11.00 -14.07
CA VAL A 799 -15.50 11.80 -14.04
C VAL A 799 -14.38 11.13 -14.82
N ALA A 800 -14.22 9.81 -14.74
CA ALA A 800 -13.24 9.08 -15.54
C ALA A 800 -13.44 9.29 -17.04
N ARG A 801 -14.69 9.23 -17.51
CA ARG A 801 -15.04 9.48 -18.92
C ARG A 801 -14.64 10.89 -19.36
N ARG A 802 -15.01 11.90 -18.58
CA ARG A 802 -14.70 13.30 -18.88
C ARG A 802 -13.20 13.55 -18.97
N CYS A 803 -12.43 12.98 -18.04
CA CYS A 803 -10.98 13.08 -18.03
C CYS A 803 -10.32 12.46 -19.26
N VAL A 804 -10.76 11.27 -19.67
CA VAL A 804 -10.20 10.57 -20.85
C VAL A 804 -10.59 11.26 -22.16
N GLU A 805 -11.81 11.80 -22.25
CA GLU A 805 -12.27 12.54 -23.42
C GLU A 805 -11.40 13.77 -23.72
N TYR A 806 -10.98 14.50 -22.69
CA TYR A 806 -10.14 15.71 -22.84
C TYR A 806 -8.64 15.42 -22.81
N TYR A 807 -8.22 14.41 -22.05
CA TYR A 807 -6.81 14.11 -21.79
C TYR A 807 -6.51 12.61 -21.98
N PRO A 808 -6.60 12.08 -23.20
CA PRO A 808 -6.46 10.64 -23.47
C PRO A 808 -5.09 10.08 -23.08
N ASP A 809 -4.02 10.87 -23.15
CA ASP A 809 -2.64 10.40 -22.91
C ASP A 809 -2.14 10.69 -21.48
N ARG A 810 -2.93 11.35 -20.64
CA ARG A 810 -2.47 11.80 -19.31
C ARG A 810 -3.55 11.80 -18.23
N ALA A 811 -4.55 10.93 -18.36
CA ALA A 811 -5.55 10.72 -17.33
C ALA A 811 -5.07 9.72 -16.27
N CYS A 812 -5.36 10.01 -15.01
CA CYS A 812 -5.15 9.08 -13.89
C CYS A 812 -6.43 8.24 -13.71
N LEU A 813 -6.34 6.94 -13.96
CA LEU A 813 -7.44 5.99 -13.87
C LEU A 813 -7.13 4.86 -12.89
N ARG A 814 -8.15 4.09 -12.53
CA ARG A 814 -8.04 2.87 -11.70
C ARG A 814 -8.70 1.70 -12.40
N ARG A 815 -7.92 0.66 -12.70
CA ARG A 815 -8.40 -0.58 -13.34
C ARG A 815 -8.39 -1.75 -12.37
N HIS A 816 -9.18 -2.76 -12.70
CA HIS A 816 -9.14 -4.07 -12.05
C HIS A 816 -9.00 -5.11 -13.15
N PRO A 817 -7.80 -5.70 -13.33
CA PRO A 817 -7.58 -6.75 -14.33
C PRO A 817 -8.50 -7.96 -14.11
N PRO A 818 -8.72 -8.81 -15.14
CA PRO A 818 -9.42 -10.07 -14.96
C PRO A 818 -8.57 -11.02 -14.09
N PRO A 819 -9.22 -11.87 -13.27
CA PRO A 819 -8.53 -12.85 -12.45
C PRO A 819 -7.80 -13.89 -13.29
N ARG A 820 -6.74 -14.47 -12.71
CA ARG A 820 -6.05 -15.60 -13.33
C ARG A 820 -6.86 -16.88 -13.11
N PRO A 821 -7.11 -17.69 -14.15
CA PRO A 821 -7.88 -18.94 -14.02
C PRO A 821 -7.33 -19.89 -12.96
N GLU A 822 -6.00 -19.94 -12.84
CA GLU A 822 -5.25 -20.72 -11.86
C GLU A 822 -5.75 -20.49 -10.43
N TYR A 823 -6.04 -19.24 -10.03
CA TYR A 823 -6.50 -18.90 -8.69
C TYR A 823 -7.92 -19.41 -8.39
N PHE A 824 -8.73 -19.59 -9.42
CA PHE A 824 -10.11 -20.05 -9.30
C PHE A 824 -10.25 -21.57 -9.32
N ASP A 825 -9.28 -22.32 -9.85
CA ASP A 825 -9.37 -23.78 -9.96
C ASP A 825 -9.44 -24.47 -8.58
N GLU A 826 -8.80 -23.88 -7.56
CA GLU A 826 -8.95 -24.35 -6.18
C GLU A 826 -10.35 -24.05 -5.66
N VAL A 827 -10.82 -22.82 -5.83
CA VAL A 827 -12.14 -22.37 -5.35
C VAL A 827 -13.27 -23.20 -5.98
N LYS A 828 -13.19 -23.49 -7.29
CA LYS A 828 -14.13 -24.37 -8.01
C LYS A 828 -14.22 -25.75 -7.38
N ARG A 829 -13.09 -26.37 -7.06
CA ARG A 829 -13.05 -27.70 -6.43
C ARG A 829 -13.60 -27.70 -5.01
N CYS A 830 -13.34 -26.65 -4.25
CA CYS A 830 -13.88 -26.48 -2.91
C CYS A 830 -15.41 -26.39 -2.94
N ILE A 831 -15.94 -25.52 -3.81
CA ILE A 831 -17.37 -25.21 -3.92
C ILE A 831 -18.17 -26.40 -4.49
N ALA A 832 -17.57 -27.18 -5.40
CA ALA A 832 -18.18 -28.38 -5.97
C ALA A 832 -18.59 -29.42 -4.90
N TYR A 833 -17.93 -29.45 -3.75
CA TYR A 833 -18.26 -30.36 -2.65
C TYR A 833 -19.67 -30.11 -2.07
N ARG A 834 -20.13 -28.86 -2.08
CA ARG A 834 -21.50 -28.50 -1.68
C ARG A 834 -22.50 -28.56 -2.85
N GLY A 835 -22.07 -29.08 -4.01
CA GLY A 835 -22.91 -29.23 -5.20
C GLY A 835 -23.07 -27.95 -6.02
N PHE A 836 -22.29 -26.91 -5.72
CA PHE A 836 -22.34 -25.64 -6.43
C PHE A 836 -21.35 -25.62 -7.60
N VAL A 837 -21.71 -24.94 -8.69
CA VAL A 837 -20.86 -24.78 -9.88
C VAL A 837 -20.50 -23.31 -10.05
N LEU A 838 -19.20 -23.00 -10.14
CA LEU A 838 -18.70 -21.65 -10.31
C LEU A 838 -18.17 -21.45 -11.74
N ASP A 839 -18.76 -20.51 -12.48
CA ASP A 839 -18.36 -20.18 -13.86
C ASP A 839 -17.52 -18.90 -13.90
N THR A 840 -16.28 -19.00 -14.38
CA THR A 840 -15.30 -17.90 -14.41
C THR A 840 -15.02 -17.39 -15.81
N ASN A 841 -15.86 -17.72 -16.80
CA ASN A 841 -15.65 -17.29 -18.19
C ASN A 841 -15.84 -15.77 -18.37
N SER A 842 -16.78 -15.17 -17.65
CA SER A 842 -17.00 -13.72 -17.60
C SER A 842 -17.37 -13.26 -16.19
N ASN A 843 -17.31 -11.95 -15.96
CA ASN A 843 -17.80 -11.34 -14.73
C ASN A 843 -19.29 -11.62 -14.51
N LEU A 844 -20.12 -11.58 -15.57
CA LEU A 844 -21.55 -11.88 -15.49
C LEU A 844 -21.83 -13.35 -15.16
N SER A 845 -21.11 -14.30 -15.78
CA SER A 845 -21.27 -15.73 -15.45
C SER A 845 -20.86 -16.01 -14.01
N LEU A 846 -19.83 -15.31 -13.53
CA LEU A 846 -19.35 -15.41 -12.16
C LEU A 846 -20.36 -14.85 -11.16
N ALA A 847 -20.93 -13.67 -11.45
CA ALA A 847 -21.97 -13.06 -10.63
C ALA A 847 -23.19 -13.99 -10.48
N ASN A 848 -23.67 -14.53 -11.60
CA ASN A 848 -24.84 -15.41 -11.63
C ASN A 848 -24.59 -16.74 -10.90
N SER A 849 -23.41 -17.35 -11.10
CA SER A 849 -23.06 -18.60 -10.41
C SER A 849 -22.88 -18.39 -8.90
N LEU A 850 -22.30 -17.26 -8.47
CA LEU A 850 -22.14 -16.91 -7.06
C LEU A 850 -23.49 -16.64 -6.38
N LYS A 851 -24.43 -15.97 -7.07
CA LYS A 851 -25.80 -15.77 -6.57
C LYS A 851 -26.54 -17.10 -6.36
N ASN A 852 -26.30 -18.08 -7.23
CA ASN A 852 -26.89 -19.42 -7.12
C ASN A 852 -26.19 -20.31 -6.07
N ALA A 853 -24.99 -19.94 -5.60
CA ALA A 853 -24.21 -20.69 -4.62
C ALA A 853 -24.63 -20.38 -3.17
N SER A 854 -25.92 -20.53 -2.86
CA SER A 854 -26.48 -20.28 -1.53
C SER A 854 -27.10 -21.56 -0.95
N ASP A 855 -26.72 -21.93 0.27
CA ASP A 855 -27.34 -23.04 1.02
C ASP A 855 -28.40 -22.48 1.98
N PRO A 856 -29.70 -22.77 1.79
CA PRO A 856 -30.75 -22.27 2.68
C PRO A 856 -30.63 -22.75 4.13
N ASN A 857 -29.94 -23.87 4.38
CA ASN A 857 -29.75 -24.41 5.72
C ASN A 857 -28.54 -23.81 6.44
N ASP A 858 -27.65 -23.13 5.71
CA ASP A 858 -26.36 -22.66 6.21
C ASP A 858 -25.92 -21.37 5.47
N PRO A 859 -26.49 -20.22 5.83
CA PRO A 859 -26.24 -18.95 5.13
C PRO A 859 -24.78 -18.48 5.25
N GLU A 860 -24.06 -18.92 6.29
CA GLU A 860 -22.65 -18.55 6.50
C GLU A 860 -21.72 -19.14 5.43
N VAL A 861 -22.11 -20.25 4.79
CA VAL A 861 -21.34 -20.84 3.67
C VAL A 861 -21.22 -19.87 2.51
N ASN A 862 -22.29 -19.11 2.19
CA ASN A 862 -22.25 -18.15 1.10
C ASN A 862 -21.21 -17.04 1.38
N LYS A 863 -21.12 -16.57 2.63
CA LYS A 863 -20.11 -15.58 3.05
C LYS A 863 -18.69 -16.11 2.88
N VAL A 864 -18.43 -17.34 3.33
CA VAL A 864 -17.11 -17.99 3.16
C VAL A 864 -16.77 -18.18 1.68
N VAL A 865 -17.75 -18.56 0.85
CA VAL A 865 -17.57 -18.70 -0.59
C VAL A 865 -17.23 -17.37 -1.25
N ARG A 866 -17.96 -16.28 -0.94
CA ARG A 866 -17.67 -14.94 -1.44
C ARG A 866 -16.26 -14.51 -1.04
N GLN A 867 -15.86 -14.74 0.19
CA GLN A 867 -14.51 -14.46 0.68
C GLN A 867 -13.42 -15.25 -0.07
N LEU A 868 -13.64 -16.54 -0.35
CA LEU A 868 -12.72 -17.34 -1.15
C LEU A 868 -12.58 -16.81 -2.59
N VAL A 869 -13.69 -16.36 -3.18
CA VAL A 869 -13.72 -15.72 -4.50
C VAL A 869 -12.98 -14.38 -4.47
N THR A 870 -13.21 -13.53 -3.47
CA THR A 870 -12.49 -12.25 -3.29
C THR A 870 -10.98 -12.45 -3.24
N ARG A 871 -10.52 -13.50 -2.57
CA ARG A 871 -9.09 -13.83 -2.50
C ARG A 871 -8.49 -14.29 -3.83
N ALA A 872 -9.30 -14.89 -4.70
CA ALA A 872 -8.86 -15.33 -6.02
C ALA A 872 -8.82 -14.19 -7.05
N MET A 873 -9.41 -13.02 -6.72
CA MET A 873 -9.38 -11.83 -7.56
C MET A 873 -7.99 -11.19 -7.61
N THR A 874 -7.74 -10.44 -8.68
CA THR A 874 -6.54 -9.60 -8.78
C THR A 874 -6.70 -8.28 -8.04
N ASN A 875 -5.59 -7.57 -7.81
CA ASN A 875 -5.63 -6.24 -7.21
C ASN A 875 -6.07 -5.18 -8.23
N ALA A 876 -6.85 -4.21 -7.77
CA ALA A 876 -7.09 -2.98 -8.53
C ALA A 876 -5.88 -2.04 -8.43
N LEU A 877 -5.54 -1.38 -9.53
CA LEU A 877 -4.31 -0.59 -9.68
C LEU A 877 -4.61 0.76 -10.33
N TYR A 878 -3.98 1.81 -9.81
CA TYR A 878 -3.88 3.11 -10.49
C TYR A 878 -2.93 3.03 -11.67
N PHE A 879 -3.23 3.77 -12.74
CA PHE A 879 -2.37 3.86 -13.92
C PHE A 879 -2.57 5.19 -14.67
N SER A 880 -1.55 5.54 -15.47
CA SER A 880 -1.62 6.63 -16.44
C SER A 880 -2.05 6.09 -17.80
N THR A 881 -3.00 6.74 -18.46
CA THR A 881 -3.49 6.34 -19.79
C THR A 881 -2.44 6.42 -20.90
N GLY A 882 -1.44 7.31 -20.80
CA GLY A 882 -0.35 7.41 -21.78
C GLY A 882 0.80 6.43 -21.57
N SER A 883 0.69 5.51 -20.60
CA SER A 883 1.74 4.50 -20.38
C SER A 883 1.89 3.61 -21.62
N SER A 884 3.11 3.53 -22.18
CA SER A 884 3.42 2.77 -23.40
C SER A 884 3.09 1.27 -23.32
N ASN A 885 2.85 0.75 -22.10
CA ASN A 885 2.71 -0.67 -21.85
C ASN A 885 1.24 -1.13 -21.84
N MET A 886 0.28 -0.25 -22.12
CA MET A 886 -1.14 -0.54 -21.96
C MET A 886 -2.00 -0.07 -23.14
N THR A 887 -2.96 -0.90 -23.54
CA THR A 887 -3.95 -0.57 -24.57
C THR A 887 -5.30 -0.21 -23.93
N GLN A 888 -6.16 0.50 -24.66
CA GLN A 888 -7.45 0.97 -24.15
C GLN A 888 -8.37 -0.16 -23.69
N ASP A 889 -8.30 -1.34 -24.31
CA ASP A 889 -9.06 -2.54 -23.90
C ASP A 889 -8.73 -3.01 -22.46
N GLN A 890 -7.59 -2.59 -21.92
CA GLN A 890 -7.13 -2.97 -20.58
C GLN A 890 -7.53 -1.96 -19.50
N PHE A 891 -8.27 -0.90 -19.84
CA PHE A 891 -8.70 0.13 -18.89
C PHE A 891 -9.90 -0.31 -18.02
N SER A 892 -10.57 -1.40 -18.43
CA SER A 892 -11.77 -1.90 -17.76
C SER A 892 -11.53 -2.30 -16.30
N HIS A 893 -12.57 -2.14 -15.50
CA HIS A 893 -12.63 -2.56 -14.11
C HIS A 893 -13.50 -3.82 -13.97
N TYR A 894 -12.84 -4.99 -13.93
CA TYR A 894 -13.49 -6.31 -13.92
C TYR A 894 -14.59 -6.45 -12.86
N GLY A 895 -14.28 -6.11 -11.59
CA GLY A 895 -15.22 -6.28 -10.49
C GLY A 895 -16.44 -5.36 -10.51
N LEU A 896 -16.34 -4.18 -11.13
CA LEU A 896 -17.44 -3.21 -11.19
C LEU A 896 -18.23 -3.31 -12.50
N ALA A 897 -17.75 -4.12 -13.46
CA ALA A 897 -18.27 -4.19 -14.82
C ALA A 897 -18.28 -2.83 -15.55
N LEU A 898 -17.25 -2.01 -15.35
CA LEU A 898 -17.11 -0.68 -15.97
C LEU A 898 -15.94 -0.66 -16.96
N ASN A 899 -16.09 0.05 -18.07
CA ASN A 899 -15.02 0.27 -19.05
C ASN A 899 -13.99 1.30 -18.59
N LEU A 900 -14.43 2.34 -17.88
CA LEU A 900 -13.59 3.40 -17.32
C LEU A 900 -13.97 3.63 -15.86
N TYR A 901 -12.95 3.76 -15.01
CA TYR A 901 -13.12 4.03 -13.59
C TYR A 901 -11.91 4.80 -13.07
N THR A 902 -12.15 5.71 -12.12
CA THR A 902 -11.11 6.43 -11.38
C THR A 902 -11.60 6.66 -9.96
N HIS A 903 -10.78 7.27 -9.11
CA HIS A 903 -11.27 7.81 -7.85
C HIS A 903 -11.28 9.34 -7.89
N PHE A 904 -12.38 9.90 -7.39
CA PHE A 904 -12.67 11.34 -7.36
C PHE A 904 -13.26 11.76 -6.00
N THR A 905 -13.86 10.83 -5.26
CA THR A 905 -14.81 11.12 -4.19
C THR A 905 -14.22 11.31 -2.80
N SER A 906 -12.89 11.28 -2.62
CA SER A 906 -12.28 11.42 -1.29
C SER A 906 -10.89 12.08 -1.28
N PRO A 907 -10.78 13.33 -1.78
CA PRO A 907 -9.51 14.05 -1.88
C PRO A 907 -8.87 14.43 -0.54
N ILE A 908 -9.59 14.34 0.59
CA ILE A 908 -8.98 14.54 1.92
C ILE A 908 -8.03 13.38 2.25
N ARG A 909 -8.34 12.16 1.80
CA ARG A 909 -7.64 10.93 2.17
C ARG A 909 -6.90 10.23 1.02
N ARG A 910 -7.07 10.65 -0.24
CA ARG A 910 -6.37 10.05 -1.39
C ARG A 910 -5.79 11.11 -2.32
N TYR A 911 -4.49 11.00 -2.62
CA TYR A 911 -3.82 11.92 -3.54
C TYR A 911 -4.30 11.77 -4.99
N ALA A 912 -4.70 10.56 -5.39
CA ALA A 912 -5.28 10.29 -6.71
C ALA A 912 -6.49 11.19 -6.98
N ASP A 913 -7.34 11.41 -5.98
CA ASP A 913 -8.54 12.23 -6.10
C ASP A 913 -8.17 13.71 -6.32
N ILE A 914 -7.11 14.21 -5.67
CA ILE A 914 -6.59 15.57 -5.91
C ILE A 914 -6.10 15.72 -7.36
N ILE A 915 -5.39 14.72 -7.90
CA ILE A 915 -4.96 14.72 -9.31
C ILE A 915 -6.18 14.75 -10.23
N VAL A 916 -7.18 13.92 -9.96
CA VAL A 916 -8.40 13.85 -10.78
C VAL A 916 -9.22 15.13 -10.68
N HIS A 917 -9.31 15.77 -9.51
CA HIS A 917 -9.93 17.09 -9.35
C HIS A 917 -9.23 18.13 -10.22
N ARG A 918 -7.89 18.19 -10.18
CA ARG A 918 -7.10 19.11 -11.01
C ARG A 918 -7.33 18.85 -12.50
N LEU A 919 -7.36 17.59 -12.92
CA LEU A 919 -7.59 17.20 -14.31
C LEU A 919 -9.01 17.54 -14.79
N LEU A 920 -10.02 17.26 -13.95
CA LEU A 920 -11.42 17.58 -14.24
C LEU A 920 -11.61 19.09 -14.38
N LEU A 921 -11.08 19.88 -13.44
CA LEU A 921 -11.18 21.35 -13.48
C LEU A 921 -10.42 21.93 -14.68
N ALA A 922 -9.24 21.40 -14.99
CA ALA A 922 -8.51 21.78 -16.20
C ALA A 922 -9.26 21.43 -17.50
N SER A 923 -10.09 20.37 -17.51
CA SER A 923 -10.98 20.06 -18.66
C SER A 923 -12.09 21.09 -18.87
N LEU A 924 -12.35 21.92 -17.86
CA LEU A 924 -13.33 23.00 -17.88
C LEU A 924 -12.67 24.38 -18.09
N GLY A 925 -11.34 24.42 -18.31
CA GLY A 925 -10.57 25.66 -18.43
C GLY A 925 -10.22 26.34 -17.10
N ASP A 926 -10.47 25.68 -15.96
CA ASP A 926 -10.08 26.20 -14.63
C ASP A 926 -8.70 25.68 -14.21
N TYR A 927 -7.67 26.46 -14.54
CA TYR A 927 -6.26 26.13 -14.24
C TYR A 927 -5.78 26.67 -12.88
N ARG A 928 -6.65 27.26 -12.05
CA ARG A 928 -6.25 27.94 -10.80
C ARG A 928 -5.59 27.00 -9.78
N SER A 929 -5.92 25.71 -9.81
CA SER A 929 -5.33 24.69 -8.93
C SER A 929 -3.94 24.23 -9.39
N LEU A 930 -3.50 24.63 -10.58
CA LEU A 930 -2.21 24.25 -11.17
C LEU A 930 -1.11 25.31 -10.97
N THR A 931 -1.45 26.53 -10.54
CA THR A 931 -0.51 27.64 -10.40
C THR A 931 0.08 27.70 -8.98
N THR A 932 1.41 27.68 -8.86
CA THR A 932 2.13 27.63 -7.57
C THR A 932 2.21 28.99 -6.86
N THR A 933 1.96 30.10 -7.56
CA THR A 933 2.28 31.47 -7.09
C THR A 933 1.03 32.36 -6.99
N GLN A 934 0.58 32.66 -5.77
CA GLN A 934 -0.45 33.68 -5.50
C GLN A 934 -0.05 35.08 -6.02
N SER A 935 1.24 35.35 -6.27
CA SER A 935 1.71 36.62 -6.84
C SER A 935 1.35 36.82 -8.32
N GLU A 936 1.12 35.75 -9.08
CA GLU A 936 0.81 35.85 -10.51
C GLU A 936 -0.67 36.14 -10.75
N LEU A 937 -1.56 35.72 -9.84
CA LEU A 937 -3.01 35.99 -9.91
C LEU A 937 -3.39 37.47 -9.74
N ASN A 938 -2.54 38.29 -9.09
CA ASN A 938 -2.80 39.71 -8.87
C ASN A 938 -2.31 40.62 -10.02
N SER A 939 -1.64 40.06 -11.03
CA SER A 939 -1.14 40.80 -12.19
C SER A 939 -2.26 40.97 -13.21
N LYS A 940 -2.94 42.13 -13.21
CA LYS A 940 -3.93 42.53 -14.24
C LYS A 940 -3.31 42.80 -15.62
N ASN A 941 -2.43 41.94 -16.12
CA ASN A 941 -1.88 42.07 -17.46
C ASN A 941 -2.54 41.05 -18.40
N THR A 942 -3.43 41.56 -19.25
CA THR A 942 -4.21 40.83 -20.25
C THR A 942 -3.33 40.11 -21.30
N GLU A 943 -2.05 40.47 -21.44
CA GLU A 943 -1.08 39.80 -22.33
C GLU A 943 -0.48 38.49 -21.75
N LEU A 944 -0.59 38.23 -20.44
CA LEU A 944 -0.13 36.97 -19.84
C LEU A 944 -1.13 35.83 -20.03
N VAL A 945 -2.41 36.13 -20.21
CA VAL A 945 -3.47 35.14 -20.43
C VAL A 945 -3.25 34.39 -21.76
N THR A 946 -2.76 35.07 -22.79
CA THR A 946 -2.45 34.46 -24.10
C THR A 946 -1.15 33.62 -24.10
N ILE A 947 -0.26 33.84 -23.12
CA ILE A 947 0.94 33.00 -22.90
C ILE A 947 0.59 31.76 -22.05
N LEU A 948 -0.40 31.87 -21.15
CA LEU A 948 -0.93 30.77 -20.33
C LEU A 948 -1.76 29.77 -21.13
N GLU A 949 -2.43 30.20 -22.21
CA GLU A 949 -3.20 29.31 -23.11
C GLU A 949 -2.34 28.27 -23.84
N ASN A 950 -1.02 28.49 -23.96
CA ASN A 950 -0.11 27.57 -24.66
C ASN A 950 0.72 26.66 -23.74
N LYS A 951 0.52 26.69 -22.42
CA LYS A 951 1.34 25.94 -21.46
C LYS A 951 0.52 24.93 -20.68
N THR A 952 0.63 23.68 -21.10
CA THR A 952 0.36 22.48 -20.29
C THR A 952 1.31 22.32 -19.08
N ASP A 953 1.97 23.40 -18.60
CA ASP A 953 3.09 23.38 -17.64
C ASP A 953 2.70 22.95 -16.21
N GLY A 954 1.40 22.77 -15.91
CA GLY A 954 0.93 22.39 -14.58
C GLY A 954 0.45 20.94 -14.42
N LEU A 955 0.19 20.23 -15.52
CA LEU A 955 -0.25 18.83 -15.48
C LEU A 955 0.98 17.91 -15.59
N PHE A 956 0.96 16.80 -14.86
CA PHE A 956 2.03 15.81 -14.93
C PHE A 956 2.20 15.25 -16.35
N SER A 957 3.46 15.07 -16.76
CA SER A 957 3.75 14.30 -17.96
C SER A 957 3.34 12.83 -17.79
N SER A 958 3.20 12.09 -18.88
CA SER A 958 2.78 10.68 -18.82
C SER A 958 3.77 9.82 -18.02
N GLU A 959 5.08 10.04 -18.18
CA GLU A 959 6.11 9.31 -17.45
C GLU A 959 6.09 9.63 -15.95
N GLU A 960 5.95 10.91 -15.59
CA GLU A 960 5.83 11.32 -14.19
C GLU A 960 4.56 10.75 -13.56
N LEU A 961 3.41 10.85 -14.25
CA LEU A 961 2.16 10.32 -13.74
C LEU A 961 2.22 8.80 -13.57
N ALA A 962 2.86 8.07 -14.49
CA ALA A 962 3.07 6.63 -14.34
C ALA A 962 3.92 6.29 -13.10
N SER A 963 4.98 7.07 -12.83
CA SER A 963 5.78 6.92 -11.61
C SER A 963 4.97 7.22 -10.35
N ILE A 964 4.13 8.27 -10.37
CA ILE A 964 3.25 8.62 -9.26
C ILE A 964 2.20 7.52 -9.03
N CYS A 965 1.58 6.97 -10.09
CA CYS A 965 0.64 5.86 -9.98
C CYS A 965 1.28 4.62 -9.34
N ASN A 966 2.52 4.28 -9.71
CA ASN A 966 3.24 3.16 -9.09
C ASN A 966 3.47 3.42 -7.60
N HIS A 967 3.93 4.62 -7.23
CA HIS A 967 4.10 5.02 -5.83
C HIS A 967 2.77 4.95 -5.05
N MET A 968 1.67 5.47 -5.62
CA MET A 968 0.34 5.40 -5.00
C MET A 968 -0.13 3.96 -4.80
N ASN A 969 0.15 3.06 -5.75
CA ASN A 969 -0.18 1.63 -5.62
C ASN A 969 0.62 0.98 -4.48
N GLU A 970 1.92 1.27 -4.37
CA GLU A 970 2.79 0.75 -3.31
C GLU A 970 2.36 1.26 -1.92
N GLN A 971 2.10 2.56 -1.78
CA GLN A 971 1.64 3.17 -0.53
C GLN A 971 0.25 2.67 -0.14
N HIS A 972 -0.68 2.56 -1.08
CA HIS A 972 -2.01 2.01 -0.82
C HIS A 972 -1.94 0.57 -0.35
N TRP A 973 -1.09 -0.25 -0.99
CA TRP A 973 -0.88 -1.63 -0.58
C TRP A 973 -0.29 -1.72 0.83
N ALA A 974 0.75 -0.93 1.12
CA ALA A 974 1.36 -0.87 2.45
C ALA A 974 0.35 -0.44 3.53
N ALA A 975 -0.47 0.58 3.26
CA ALA A 975 -1.51 1.05 4.17
C ALA A 975 -2.55 -0.04 4.48
N GLN A 976 -2.97 -0.83 3.49
CA GLN A 976 -3.88 -1.96 3.70
C GLN A 976 -3.26 -3.05 4.58
N GLN A 977 -1.99 -3.40 4.37
CA GLN A 977 -1.30 -4.38 5.21
C GLN A 977 -1.17 -3.89 6.65
N VAL A 978 -0.83 -2.61 6.85
CA VAL A 978 -0.77 -1.99 8.18
C VAL A 978 -2.13 -2.00 8.88
N GLN A 979 -3.20 -1.64 8.19
CA GLN A 979 -4.55 -1.66 8.75
C GLN A 979 -4.92 -3.07 9.23
N ARG A 980 -4.61 -4.10 8.41
CA ARG A 980 -4.82 -5.50 8.77
C ARG A 980 -3.99 -5.91 9.98
N SER A 981 -2.68 -5.64 9.99
CA SER A 981 -1.79 -5.98 11.10
C SER A 981 -2.16 -5.24 12.39
N SER A 982 -2.64 -4.00 12.30
CA SER A 982 -3.17 -3.26 13.44
C SER A 982 -4.39 -3.99 14.02
N LEU A 983 -5.37 -4.36 13.20
CA LEU A 983 -6.53 -5.08 13.70
C LEU A 983 -6.15 -6.45 14.31
N GLU A 984 -5.23 -7.20 13.69
CA GLU A 984 -4.68 -8.44 14.26
C GLU A 984 -4.07 -8.23 15.65
N LEU A 985 -3.33 -7.13 15.85
CA LEU A 985 -2.79 -6.75 17.15
C LEU A 985 -3.91 -6.48 18.17
N PHE A 986 -4.93 -5.70 17.82
CA PHE A 986 -6.05 -5.39 18.72
C PHE A 986 -6.89 -6.63 19.05
N GLN A 987 -7.06 -7.55 18.11
CA GLN A 987 -7.71 -8.84 18.37
C GLN A 987 -6.89 -9.67 19.36
N ALA A 988 -5.57 -9.74 19.19
CA ALA A 988 -4.69 -10.45 20.11
C ALA A 988 -4.72 -9.82 21.52
N LEU A 989 -4.71 -8.48 21.61
CA LEU A 989 -4.83 -7.75 22.88
C LEU A 989 -6.18 -8.01 23.56
N PHE A 990 -7.28 -8.02 22.81
CA PHE A 990 -8.61 -8.32 23.34
C PHE A 990 -8.67 -9.69 24.03
N PHE A 991 -8.14 -10.74 23.39
CA PHE A 991 -8.10 -12.05 24.03
C PHE A 991 -7.08 -12.08 25.17
N LYS A 992 -6.02 -11.28 25.13
CA LYS A 992 -4.95 -11.26 26.15
C LYS A 992 -5.47 -10.79 27.49
N ASP A 993 -6.36 -9.80 27.46
CA ASP A 993 -6.98 -9.22 28.64
C ASP A 993 -8.04 -10.14 29.28
N LYS A 994 -8.44 -11.23 28.60
CA LYS A 994 -9.45 -12.17 29.07
C LYS A 994 -8.83 -13.44 29.67
N PRO A 995 -9.41 -14.03 30.74
CA PRO A 995 -8.92 -15.28 31.30
C PRO A 995 -9.05 -16.44 30.29
N VAL A 996 -8.26 -17.51 30.48
CA VAL A 996 -8.16 -18.65 29.54
C VAL A 996 -9.48 -19.40 29.37
N ASP A 997 -10.35 -19.37 30.38
CA ASP A 997 -11.65 -20.06 30.40
C ASP A 997 -12.83 -19.15 30.05
N ASP A 998 -12.57 -17.93 29.57
CA ASP A 998 -13.62 -16.99 29.17
C ASP A 998 -14.47 -17.56 28.01
N PRO A 999 -15.81 -17.47 28.07
CA PRO A 999 -16.69 -18.00 27.02
C PRO A 999 -16.45 -17.36 25.65
N SER A 1000 -15.95 -16.13 25.58
CA SER A 1000 -15.62 -15.47 24.30
C SER A 1000 -14.42 -16.08 23.58
N ARG A 1001 -13.60 -16.90 24.25
CA ARG A 1001 -12.52 -17.66 23.61
C ARG A 1001 -13.03 -18.91 22.88
N TYR A 1002 -14.29 -19.30 23.07
CA TYR A 1002 -14.91 -20.41 22.36
C TYR A 1002 -15.80 -19.85 21.23
N ALA A 1003 -15.54 -20.28 20.00
CA ALA A 1003 -16.28 -19.81 18.84
C ALA A 1003 -16.49 -20.95 17.83
N GLU A 1004 -17.61 -20.89 17.13
CA GLU A 1004 -17.86 -21.72 15.97
C GLU A 1004 -17.03 -21.22 14.79
N GLY A 1005 -16.40 -22.17 14.08
CA GLY A 1005 -15.62 -21.90 12.89
C GLY A 1005 -16.01 -22.84 11.76
N ILE A 1006 -15.79 -22.40 10.52
CA ILE A 1006 -16.13 -23.10 9.29
C ILE A 1006 -14.84 -23.52 8.59
N ILE A 1007 -14.72 -24.79 8.23
CA ILE A 1007 -13.58 -25.30 7.49
C ILE A 1007 -13.58 -24.71 6.08
N CYS A 1008 -12.55 -23.93 5.74
CA CYS A 1008 -12.46 -23.22 4.46
C CYS A 1008 -11.31 -23.70 3.57
N GLN A 1009 -10.36 -24.48 4.08
CA GLN A 1009 -9.31 -25.12 3.28
C GLN A 1009 -8.75 -26.37 3.98
N LEU A 1010 -8.60 -27.49 3.28
CA LEU A 1010 -7.89 -28.66 3.82
C LEU A 1010 -6.39 -28.59 3.48
N ARG A 1011 -5.51 -28.85 4.45
CA ARG A 1011 -4.04 -28.72 4.30
C ARG A 1011 -3.32 -30.03 4.61
N GLY A 1012 -2.66 -30.57 3.58
CA GLY A 1012 -1.84 -31.78 3.68
C GLY A 1012 -2.58 -32.95 4.32
N THR A 1013 -1.88 -33.67 5.20
CA THR A 1013 -2.41 -34.83 5.92
C THR A 1013 -2.52 -34.61 7.43
N ASN A 1014 -2.42 -33.37 7.93
CA ASN A 1014 -2.34 -33.10 9.37
C ASN A 1014 -3.31 -32.02 9.90
N GLY A 1015 -4.08 -31.34 9.04
CA GLY A 1015 -5.13 -30.44 9.51
C GLY A 1015 -5.83 -29.63 8.42
N PHE A 1016 -6.43 -28.52 8.83
CA PHE A 1016 -7.24 -27.66 7.97
C PHE A 1016 -7.14 -26.19 8.41
N ILE A 1017 -7.66 -25.28 7.59
CA ILE A 1017 -7.83 -23.87 7.92
C ILE A 1017 -9.30 -23.63 8.20
N ALA A 1018 -9.59 -23.00 9.34
CA ALA A 1018 -10.92 -22.62 9.75
C ALA A 1018 -11.09 -21.10 9.77
N PHE A 1019 -12.28 -20.64 9.44
CA PHE A 1019 -12.70 -19.25 9.52
C PHE A 1019 -13.71 -19.10 10.65
N VAL A 1020 -13.52 -18.12 11.53
CA VAL A 1020 -14.38 -17.81 12.68
C VAL A 1020 -15.14 -16.53 12.36
N PRO A 1021 -16.39 -16.59 11.87
CA PRO A 1021 -17.13 -15.43 11.37
C PRO A 1021 -17.30 -14.34 12.43
N ARG A 1022 -17.60 -14.72 13.68
CA ARG A 1022 -17.82 -13.78 14.80
C ARG A 1022 -16.68 -12.77 14.99
N TYR A 1023 -15.44 -13.21 14.78
CA TYR A 1023 -14.25 -12.37 15.00
C TYR A 1023 -13.48 -12.08 13.71
N GLY A 1024 -13.93 -12.57 12.56
CA GLY A 1024 -13.22 -12.43 11.28
C GLY A 1024 -11.82 -13.07 11.28
N ILE A 1025 -11.60 -14.11 12.09
CA ILE A 1025 -10.29 -14.75 12.25
C ILE A 1025 -10.21 -15.98 11.35
N ARG A 1026 -9.10 -16.13 10.61
CA ARG A 1026 -8.80 -17.31 9.80
C ARG A 1026 -7.49 -17.94 10.26
N GLY A 1027 -7.52 -19.18 10.73
CA GLY A 1027 -6.33 -19.82 11.27
C GLY A 1027 -6.19 -21.29 10.89
N ALA A 1028 -4.95 -21.76 10.85
CA ALA A 1028 -4.66 -23.18 10.73
C ALA A 1028 -5.00 -23.90 12.04
N VAL A 1029 -5.60 -25.08 11.92
CA VAL A 1029 -5.98 -25.97 13.02
C VAL A 1029 -5.34 -27.32 12.74
N CYS A 1030 -4.34 -27.68 13.54
CA CYS A 1030 -3.74 -29.01 13.51
C CYS A 1030 -4.59 -30.02 14.28
N ILE A 1031 -4.78 -31.21 13.69
CA ILE A 1031 -5.38 -32.35 14.38
C ILE A 1031 -4.42 -32.95 15.41
N LYS A 1032 -3.11 -32.74 15.23
CA LYS A 1032 -2.07 -33.10 16.19
C LYS A 1032 -1.69 -31.89 17.04
N ASN A 1033 -1.73 -32.05 18.35
CA ASN A 1033 -1.23 -31.05 19.29
C ASN A 1033 0.30 -31.02 19.35
N ALA A 1034 0.86 -29.98 19.99
CA ALA A 1034 2.31 -29.79 20.13
C ALA A 1034 3.00 -30.97 20.83
N ASP A 1035 2.30 -31.63 21.75
CA ASP A 1035 2.77 -32.82 22.47
C ASP A 1035 2.63 -34.12 21.65
N GLY A 1036 2.13 -34.03 20.42
CA GLY A 1036 1.93 -35.17 19.52
C GLY A 1036 0.61 -35.92 19.69
N HIS A 1037 -0.25 -35.50 20.62
CA HIS A 1037 -1.58 -36.08 20.84
C HIS A 1037 -2.53 -35.79 19.67
N ILE A 1038 -3.45 -36.71 19.39
CA ILE A 1038 -4.43 -36.58 18.28
C ILE A 1038 -5.81 -36.21 18.84
N ALA A 1039 -6.46 -35.22 18.22
CA ALA A 1039 -7.84 -34.86 18.51
C ALA A 1039 -8.78 -36.01 18.10
N TRP A 1040 -9.56 -36.54 19.06
CA TRP A 1040 -10.56 -37.58 18.84
C TRP A 1040 -11.87 -37.22 19.53
N VAL A 1041 -13.00 -37.36 18.83
CA VAL A 1041 -14.33 -37.06 19.40
C VAL A 1041 -14.78 -38.18 20.34
N ASP A 1042 -15.23 -37.80 21.54
CA ASP A 1042 -15.81 -38.75 22.49
C ASP A 1042 -17.26 -39.08 22.12
N HIS A 1043 -17.51 -40.35 21.79
CA HIS A 1043 -18.86 -40.87 21.55
C HIS A 1043 -19.48 -41.51 22.81
N THR A 1044 -18.75 -41.60 23.93
CA THR A 1044 -19.21 -42.30 25.14
C THR A 1044 -20.18 -41.50 26.00
N THR A 1045 -20.26 -40.17 25.82
CA THR A 1045 -21.31 -39.33 26.41
C THR A 1045 -22.28 -38.82 25.32
N PRO A 1046 -23.58 -39.18 25.34
CA PRO A 1046 -24.48 -38.95 24.19
C PRO A 1046 -24.80 -37.50 23.81
N ASN A 1047 -24.13 -36.48 24.36
CA ASN A 1047 -24.59 -35.08 24.23
C ASN A 1047 -23.48 -34.00 24.27
N THR A 1048 -22.19 -34.34 24.26
CA THR A 1048 -21.14 -33.32 24.47
C THR A 1048 -20.31 -32.98 23.24
N GLY A 1049 -20.10 -33.89 22.27
CA GLY A 1049 -19.31 -33.60 21.06
C GLY A 1049 -17.88 -33.11 21.35
N ASN A 1050 -17.40 -33.33 22.57
CA ASN A 1050 -16.11 -32.84 23.07
C ASN A 1050 -14.97 -33.71 22.54
N ILE A 1051 -13.83 -33.08 22.29
CA ILE A 1051 -12.61 -33.75 21.82
C ILE A 1051 -11.71 -34.11 22.99
N HIS A 1052 -11.27 -35.37 23.02
CA HIS A 1052 -10.18 -35.84 23.86
C HIS A 1052 -8.89 -36.01 23.05
N TRP A 1053 -7.79 -35.60 23.66
CA TRP A 1053 -6.46 -35.71 23.07
C TRP A 1053 -5.88 -37.09 23.39
N LEU A 1054 -5.84 -37.98 22.39
CA LEU A 1054 -5.33 -39.34 22.54
C LEU A 1054 -3.80 -39.35 22.66
N GLN A 1055 -3.28 -40.02 23.69
CA GLN A 1055 -1.85 -40.14 23.96
C GLN A 1055 -1.18 -41.31 23.21
N ASP A 1056 -1.94 -42.35 22.82
CA ASP A 1056 -1.40 -43.57 22.23
C ASP A 1056 -1.51 -43.55 20.69
N VAL A 1057 -0.47 -43.00 20.03
CA VAL A 1057 -0.48 -42.61 18.61
C VAL A 1057 -0.11 -43.77 17.66
N GLN A 1058 0.34 -44.91 18.16
CA GLN A 1058 0.94 -45.98 17.32
C GLN A 1058 -0.05 -46.63 16.33
N ASN A 1059 -1.37 -46.47 16.52
CA ASN A 1059 -2.42 -47.13 15.76
C ASN A 1059 -3.37 -46.16 15.04
N ILE A 1060 -3.02 -44.88 14.92
CA ILE A 1060 -3.88 -43.88 14.28
C ILE A 1060 -3.23 -43.41 12.98
N VAL A 1061 -3.92 -43.59 11.87
CA VAL A 1061 -3.51 -43.13 10.54
C VAL A 1061 -4.33 -41.90 10.19
N ILE A 1062 -3.65 -40.81 9.84
CA ILE A 1062 -4.28 -39.60 9.32
C ILE A 1062 -3.91 -39.48 7.86
N GLY A 1063 -4.91 -39.30 7.01
CA GLY A 1063 -4.71 -39.18 5.57
C GLY A 1063 -5.79 -38.35 4.93
N ARG A 1064 -5.47 -37.77 3.77
CA ARG A 1064 -6.45 -37.11 2.90
C ARG A 1064 -6.89 -38.12 1.86
N VAL A 1065 -8.18 -38.43 1.84
CA VAL A 1065 -8.79 -39.38 0.90
C VAL A 1065 -9.53 -38.60 -0.18
N HIS A 1066 -9.28 -38.92 -1.44
CA HIS A 1066 -9.97 -38.32 -2.59
C HIS A 1066 -10.99 -39.29 -3.17
N SER A 1067 -12.04 -38.76 -3.82
CA SER A 1067 -12.94 -39.62 -4.62
C SER A 1067 -12.20 -40.25 -5.81
N SER A 1068 -12.76 -41.35 -6.33
CA SER A 1068 -12.20 -42.12 -7.45
C SER A 1068 -11.96 -41.30 -8.72
N GLU A 1069 -12.69 -40.20 -8.91
CA GLU A 1069 -12.58 -39.29 -10.07
C GLU A 1069 -11.64 -38.10 -9.82
N ARG A 1070 -11.19 -37.88 -8.57
CA ARG A 1070 -10.30 -36.78 -8.14
C ARG A 1070 -10.74 -35.37 -8.55
N SER A 1071 -12.04 -35.18 -8.74
CA SER A 1071 -12.67 -33.89 -9.03
C SER A 1071 -12.93 -33.06 -7.76
N ASP A 1072 -12.73 -33.64 -6.58
CA ASP A 1072 -12.98 -33.02 -5.28
C ASP A 1072 -11.72 -32.50 -4.58
N CYS A 1073 -11.93 -31.77 -3.50
CA CYS A 1073 -10.88 -31.32 -2.59
C CYS A 1073 -10.42 -32.42 -1.60
N GLY A 1074 -10.90 -33.65 -1.70
CA GLY A 1074 -10.68 -34.71 -0.71
C GLY A 1074 -11.34 -34.46 0.66
N VAL A 1075 -11.27 -35.48 1.51
CA VAL A 1075 -11.76 -35.51 2.89
C VAL A 1075 -10.60 -35.87 3.81
N LEU A 1076 -10.47 -35.17 4.93
CA LEU A 1076 -9.45 -35.48 5.93
C LEU A 1076 -9.98 -36.56 6.86
N GLU A 1077 -9.35 -37.75 6.83
CA GLU A 1077 -9.73 -38.90 7.64
C GLU A 1077 -8.72 -39.14 8.76
N VAL A 1078 -9.23 -39.34 9.98
CA VAL A 1078 -8.47 -39.85 11.13
C VAL A 1078 -9.02 -41.24 11.45
N ARG A 1079 -8.22 -42.29 11.18
CA ARG A 1079 -8.64 -43.69 11.32
C ARG A 1079 -7.88 -44.39 12.44
N ASN A 1080 -8.61 -45.06 13.32
CA ASN A 1080 -8.03 -45.95 14.32
C ASN A 1080 -7.91 -47.37 13.72
N SER A 1081 -6.68 -47.88 13.57
CA SER A 1081 -6.42 -49.19 12.96
C SER A 1081 -6.81 -50.37 13.83
N LYS A 1082 -7.07 -50.17 15.14
CA LYS A 1082 -7.53 -51.23 16.06
C LYS A 1082 -9.06 -51.35 16.10
N THR A 1083 -9.79 -50.24 16.08
CA THR A 1083 -11.27 -50.23 16.19
C THR A 1083 -11.98 -50.09 14.85
N ASN A 1084 -11.26 -49.75 13.76
CA ASN A 1084 -11.81 -49.37 12.45
C ASN A 1084 -12.74 -48.14 12.49
N GLU A 1085 -12.78 -47.41 13.60
CA GLU A 1085 -13.51 -46.14 13.68
C GLU A 1085 -12.77 -45.06 12.88
N CYS A 1086 -13.54 -44.19 12.22
CA CYS A 1086 -13.01 -43.16 11.35
C CYS A 1086 -13.74 -41.84 11.60
N GLN A 1087 -12.97 -40.78 11.87
CA GLN A 1087 -13.46 -39.42 11.95
C GLN A 1087 -13.12 -38.68 10.65
N GLN A 1088 -14.11 -38.01 10.06
CA GLN A 1088 -13.97 -37.29 8.80
C GLN A 1088 -14.21 -35.80 9.00
N TYR A 1089 -13.37 -34.97 8.38
CA TYR A 1089 -13.55 -33.52 8.29
C TYR A 1089 -13.62 -33.10 6.84
N ARG A 1090 -14.69 -32.37 6.48
CA ARG A 1090 -15.00 -31.97 5.11
C ARG A 1090 -14.99 -30.45 4.98
N MET A 1091 -14.94 -29.98 3.74
CA MET A 1091 -15.03 -28.54 3.46
C MET A 1091 -16.41 -28.02 3.86
N PHE A 1092 -16.41 -26.83 4.46
CA PHE A 1092 -17.58 -26.15 5.02
C PHE A 1092 -18.26 -26.89 6.18
N ASP A 1093 -17.60 -27.87 6.81
CA ASP A 1093 -18.07 -28.38 8.09
C ASP A 1093 -17.88 -27.31 9.18
N HIS A 1094 -18.82 -27.24 10.11
CA HIS A 1094 -18.73 -26.41 11.30
C HIS A 1094 -17.98 -27.15 12.40
N VAL A 1095 -17.12 -26.43 13.11
CA VAL A 1095 -16.25 -26.94 14.18
C VAL A 1095 -16.23 -25.97 15.35
N LEU A 1096 -16.12 -26.47 16.58
CA LEU A 1096 -15.96 -25.64 17.77
C LEU A 1096 -14.48 -25.45 18.07
N LEU A 1097 -14.04 -24.20 18.10
CA LEU A 1097 -12.65 -23.81 18.27
C LEU A 1097 -12.44 -23.02 19.56
N LYS A 1098 -11.27 -23.20 20.17
CA LYS A 1098 -10.77 -22.36 21.26
C LYS A 1098 -9.61 -21.49 20.79
N ILE A 1099 -9.65 -20.23 21.18
CA ILE A 1099 -8.72 -19.18 20.78
C ILE A 1099 -7.66 -19.00 21.89
N TYR A 1100 -6.40 -19.22 21.51
CA TYR A 1100 -5.22 -19.02 22.36
C TYR A 1100 -4.32 -17.92 21.80
N ILE A 1101 -3.46 -17.39 22.67
CA ILE A 1101 -2.47 -16.38 22.28
C ILE A 1101 -1.09 -17.00 22.44
N SER A 1102 -0.29 -16.87 21.39
CA SER A 1102 1.11 -17.22 21.40
C SER A 1102 1.93 -15.95 21.58
N GLU A 1103 2.59 -15.83 22.73
CA GLU A 1103 3.52 -14.74 23.00
C GLU A 1103 4.93 -15.12 22.55
N THR A 1104 5.60 -14.20 21.86
CA THR A 1104 7.02 -14.34 21.54
C THR A 1104 7.73 -13.02 21.84
N ILE A 1105 8.99 -13.08 22.27
CA ILE A 1105 9.76 -11.87 22.58
C ILE A 1105 10.15 -11.13 21.28
N ALA A 1106 10.45 -11.87 20.21
CA ALA A 1106 10.98 -11.31 18.97
C ALA A 1106 9.91 -10.91 17.93
N HIS A 1107 8.71 -11.49 17.99
CA HIS A 1107 7.65 -11.25 17.02
C HIS A 1107 6.38 -10.73 17.70
N GLY A 1108 5.47 -10.17 16.90
CA GLY A 1108 4.16 -9.72 17.38
C GLY A 1108 3.33 -10.83 18.04
N LEU A 1109 2.31 -10.41 18.80
CA LEU A 1109 1.32 -11.32 19.37
C LEU A 1109 0.60 -12.06 18.24
N ASN A 1110 0.50 -13.38 18.36
CA ASN A 1110 -0.22 -14.19 17.39
C ASN A 1110 -1.39 -14.93 18.04
N ILE A 1111 -2.43 -15.18 17.25
CA ILE A 1111 -3.59 -15.99 17.64
C ILE A 1111 -3.38 -17.44 17.15
N ARG A 1112 -3.67 -18.42 18.00
CA ARG A 1112 -3.69 -19.86 17.71
C ARG A 1112 -5.09 -20.40 17.89
N LEU A 1113 -5.53 -21.25 16.96
CA LEU A 1113 -6.81 -21.95 17.05
C LEU A 1113 -6.57 -23.41 17.43
N GLU A 1114 -7.34 -23.93 18.38
CA GLU A 1114 -7.33 -25.34 18.78
C GLU A 1114 -8.74 -25.92 18.67
N LEU A 1115 -8.83 -27.15 18.18
CA LEU A 1115 -10.10 -27.84 18.01
C LEU A 1115 -10.59 -28.39 19.37
N VAL A 1116 -11.82 -28.05 19.77
CA VAL A 1116 -12.41 -28.45 21.05
C VAL A 1116 -13.60 -29.40 20.89
N GLY A 1117 -14.36 -29.27 19.80
CA GLY A 1117 -15.50 -30.15 19.58
C GLY A 1117 -16.14 -29.98 18.21
N LEU A 1118 -17.20 -30.74 17.98
CA LEU A 1118 -18.14 -30.55 16.87
C LEU A 1118 -19.41 -29.85 17.40
N PRO A 1119 -20.09 -29.01 16.60
CA PRO A 1119 -21.31 -28.35 17.01
C PRO A 1119 -22.39 -29.36 17.41
N LYS A 1120 -23.25 -28.97 18.36
CA LYS A 1120 -24.41 -29.78 18.77
C LYS A 1120 -25.36 -29.90 17.58
N THR A 1121 -25.51 -31.09 17.01
CA THR A 1121 -26.44 -31.35 15.90
C THR A 1121 -27.88 -31.05 16.33
N THR A 1122 -28.48 -30.01 15.77
CA THR A 1122 -29.93 -29.88 15.68
C THR A 1122 -30.42 -30.80 14.55
N ASN A 1123 -30.96 -31.96 14.95
CA ASN A 1123 -31.68 -32.94 14.13
C ASN A 1123 -31.02 -33.41 12.83
N ASP A 1124 -30.36 -34.55 12.98
CA ASP A 1124 -29.98 -35.48 11.94
C ASP A 1124 -31.19 -35.92 11.09
N SER A 1125 -31.38 -35.26 9.96
CA SER A 1125 -32.21 -35.72 8.83
C SER A 1125 -31.37 -36.03 7.59
N ARG A 1126 -30.04 -36.18 7.76
CA ARG A 1126 -29.10 -36.46 6.67
C ARG A 1126 -28.83 -37.95 6.45
N GLY A 1127 -29.43 -38.83 7.25
CA GLY A 1127 -29.21 -40.30 7.20
C GLY A 1127 -30.28 -41.17 6.51
N LYS A 1128 -31.34 -40.62 5.91
CA LYS A 1128 -32.39 -41.43 5.25
C LYS A 1128 -32.88 -40.85 3.94
N LEU A 1129 -32.08 -40.93 2.88
CA LEU A 1129 -32.58 -40.80 1.50
C LEU A 1129 -31.61 -41.41 0.48
N ILE A 1130 -31.06 -42.59 0.79
CA ILE A 1130 -30.43 -43.46 -0.23
C ILE A 1130 -30.80 -44.90 0.11
N THR A 1131 -32.02 -45.32 -0.27
CA THR A 1131 -32.35 -46.72 -0.58
C THR A 1131 -33.77 -46.77 -1.18
N ALA A 1132 -33.91 -47.58 -2.23
CA ALA A 1132 -35.11 -47.90 -3.00
C ALA A 1132 -35.55 -46.87 -4.05
N HIS A 1133 -35.11 -47.09 -5.31
CA HIS A 1133 -36.01 -47.58 -6.38
C HIS A 1133 -35.18 -47.93 -7.63
N THR A 1134 -34.62 -49.15 -7.66
CA THR A 1134 -34.39 -49.87 -8.92
C THR A 1134 -35.72 -50.49 -9.33
N THR A 1135 -36.34 -49.99 -10.39
CA THR A 1135 -37.39 -50.72 -11.10
C THR A 1135 -37.15 -50.54 -12.59
N THR A 1136 -36.88 -51.67 -13.22
CA THR A 1136 -36.73 -51.86 -14.66
C THR A 1136 -38.01 -51.45 -15.40
N GLY A 1137 -37.89 -50.59 -16.42
CA GLY A 1137 -38.98 -50.25 -17.34
C GLY A 1137 -38.43 -49.64 -18.63
N ASN A 1138 -38.62 -50.36 -19.73
CA ASN A 1138 -38.18 -50.05 -21.09
C ASN A 1138 -38.56 -48.65 -21.57
N HIS A 1139 -37.61 -47.91 -22.16
CA HIS A 1139 -37.93 -46.89 -23.14
C HIS A 1139 -36.93 -46.85 -24.30
N SER A 1140 -37.52 -46.72 -25.48
CA SER A 1140 -36.99 -46.84 -26.84
C SER A 1140 -35.98 -45.76 -27.22
N VAL A 1141 -34.99 -46.21 -27.99
CA VAL A 1141 -34.04 -45.39 -28.77
C VAL A 1141 -34.79 -44.42 -29.69
N CYS A 1142 -34.49 -43.12 -29.58
CA CYS A 1142 -34.82 -42.14 -30.61
C CYS A 1142 -33.61 -41.20 -30.81
N THR A 1143 -32.97 -41.33 -31.97
CA THR A 1143 -31.87 -40.48 -32.47
C THR A 1143 -32.36 -39.07 -32.80
N PRO A 1144 -31.66 -37.98 -32.43
CA PRO A 1144 -31.99 -36.65 -32.92
C PRO A 1144 -31.31 -36.37 -34.26
N SER A 1145 -32.12 -36.13 -35.29
CA SER A 1145 -31.68 -35.55 -36.56
C SER A 1145 -31.26 -34.09 -36.35
N LEU A 1146 -30.04 -33.77 -36.77
CA LEU A 1146 -29.50 -32.40 -36.83
C LEU A 1146 -30.42 -31.48 -37.67
N ASN A 1147 -30.90 -30.40 -37.07
CA ASN A 1147 -31.53 -29.29 -37.79
C ASN A 1147 -30.45 -28.41 -38.44
N THR A 1148 -30.13 -28.71 -39.69
CA THR A 1148 -29.25 -27.94 -40.60
C THR A 1148 -29.73 -26.51 -40.88
N LYS A 1149 -30.97 -26.16 -40.50
CA LYS A 1149 -31.49 -24.78 -40.56
C LYS A 1149 -30.85 -23.85 -39.52
N LEU A 1150 -30.66 -24.31 -38.29
CA LEU A 1150 -30.16 -23.46 -37.20
C LEU A 1150 -28.71 -23.02 -37.42
N ILE A 1151 -27.89 -23.88 -38.03
CA ILE A 1151 -26.50 -23.58 -38.36
C ILE A 1151 -26.41 -22.54 -39.48
N LYS A 1152 -27.34 -22.59 -40.43
CA LYS A 1152 -27.38 -21.65 -41.56
C LYS A 1152 -27.85 -20.27 -41.10
N ASP A 1153 -28.87 -20.22 -40.24
CA ASP A 1153 -29.36 -18.96 -39.66
C ASP A 1153 -28.30 -18.27 -38.79
N VAL A 1154 -27.49 -19.04 -38.04
CA VAL A 1154 -26.37 -18.49 -37.26
C VAL A 1154 -25.24 -17.97 -38.16
N GLN A 1155 -24.95 -18.66 -39.27
CA GLN A 1155 -23.93 -18.23 -40.23
C GLN A 1155 -24.34 -16.97 -41.01
N ASP A 1156 -25.63 -16.83 -41.34
CA ASP A 1156 -26.17 -15.67 -42.03
C ASP A 1156 -26.23 -14.44 -41.10
N ILE A 1157 -26.54 -14.62 -39.80
CA ILE A 1157 -26.47 -13.55 -38.78
C ILE A 1157 -25.02 -13.07 -38.56
N ASP A 1158 -24.04 -13.98 -38.58
CA ASP A 1158 -22.63 -13.62 -38.42
C ASP A 1158 -22.05 -12.92 -39.67
N ALA A 1159 -22.58 -13.22 -40.86
CA ALA A 1159 -22.25 -12.53 -42.09
C ALA A 1159 -22.81 -11.09 -42.13
N GLU A 1160 -24.05 -10.87 -41.68
CA GLU A 1160 -24.62 -9.52 -41.51
C GLU A 1160 -23.86 -8.69 -40.46
N ARG A 1161 -23.38 -9.32 -39.38
CA ARG A 1161 -22.55 -8.66 -38.35
C ARG A 1161 -21.18 -8.25 -38.87
N ARG A 1162 -20.61 -8.99 -39.83
CA ARG A 1162 -19.33 -8.63 -40.48
C ARG A 1162 -19.51 -7.49 -41.48
N GLN A 1163 -20.60 -7.46 -42.24
CA GLN A 1163 -20.89 -6.36 -43.17
C GLN A 1163 -21.20 -5.03 -42.45
N LYS A 1164 -21.79 -5.06 -41.25
CA LYS A 1164 -22.01 -3.86 -40.43
C LYS A 1164 -20.75 -3.29 -39.78
N ARG A 1165 -19.61 -4.02 -39.79
CA ARG A 1165 -18.34 -3.56 -39.19
C ARG A 1165 -17.42 -2.81 -40.16
N GLU A 1166 -17.68 -2.82 -41.46
CA GLU A 1166 -16.83 -2.15 -42.45
C GLU A 1166 -17.28 -0.71 -42.81
N VAL A 1167 -18.36 -0.21 -42.22
CA VAL A 1167 -18.90 1.14 -42.55
C VAL A 1167 -19.34 1.91 -41.30
N VAL A 1168 -18.46 2.11 -40.30
CA VAL A 1168 -18.58 3.21 -39.32
C VAL A 1168 -17.19 3.57 -38.78
N ASP A 1169 -16.52 4.52 -39.44
CA ASP A 1169 -15.50 5.36 -38.81
C ASP A 1169 -16.20 6.58 -38.18
N VAL A 1170 -15.70 7.01 -37.02
CA VAL A 1170 -16.12 8.16 -36.19
C VAL A 1170 -17.30 7.89 -35.22
N TYR A 1171 -17.00 7.95 -33.90
CA TYR A 1171 -17.86 7.93 -32.69
C TYR A 1171 -19.39 8.03 -32.89
N PRO A 1172 -20.25 7.22 -32.19
CA PRO A 1172 -20.21 7.03 -30.73
C PRO A 1172 -20.60 5.61 -30.21
N TYR A 1173 -19.93 5.14 -29.15
CA TYR A 1173 -20.49 4.09 -28.28
C TYR A 1173 -21.39 4.76 -27.24
N TYR A 1174 -22.68 4.84 -27.52
CA TYR A 1174 -23.71 4.96 -26.50
C TYR A 1174 -23.97 3.56 -25.93
N ASP A 1175 -23.21 3.15 -24.91
CA ASP A 1175 -23.73 2.20 -23.94
C ASP A 1175 -24.31 3.00 -22.80
N VAL A 1176 -25.64 3.18 -22.91
CA VAL A 1176 -26.50 3.84 -21.93
C VAL A 1176 -26.41 3.05 -20.63
N TRP A 1177 -26.20 3.80 -19.55
CA TRP A 1177 -26.18 3.27 -18.20
C TRP A 1177 -27.46 2.55 -17.87
#